data_AF-A0AAU6A5D0-F1
#
_entry.id   AF-A0AAU6A5D0-F1
#
_cell.length_a   1.000
_cell.length_b   1.000
_cell.length_c   1.000
_cell.angle_alpha   90.00
_cell.angle_beta   90.00
_cell.angle_gamma   90.00
#
_symmetry.space_group_name_H-M   'P 1'
#
loop_
_entity.id
_entity.type
_entity.pdbx_description
1 polymer ?
#
loop_
_entity_poly.entity_id
_entity_poly.type
_entity_poly.pdbx_seq_one_letter_code
_entity_poly.pdbx_strand_id
1 'polypeptide(L)'
;MRSNRAIVRAGVSMAATLPLLAGALALGIPTANAADGPSRDTLTGTKPAWATAKADKGAASDSSQVSARVYLAGRNAAGLAAYAKAVSDPNSASYGKYLSAKQTQARFGATKAQVAAVTSWLKSAGLKVTGTTQHYVSVTGDVAAAEKAFGTQLHNYTKGKKTYRAPSKTASAPAALNGAVLTVTGLDNAPHKATHDDTLPPPDAVFKNSGPFSSYYGSNTASTLPNAYGKKIPYAVQGYTGKQLRAAYGAGKRTGKGVRVAITDAYASPTIAFDAATYAKKHGDAAYSSSQLRQVLPGTYTQTEACGAAGWYGEETLDVEAVHAVAPDASITYVGAASCFDNDLLDSLNKIVDNHLADIVSNSWGDIEANQTPDLAAAYDQTFQFGAVEGIGFYFSSGDNGDEVANTGTKQVDTPANSAWVTAVGGTSLAVGKGDKYQFETGWGTEKAALAADGKSWTGFPGAFTSGAGGGTSKTVAQPFYQKGVVPGALATANGTTAMRTVPDIAAVADPNTGFKVGQTQTFPDGSQQYSEYRIGGTSLAAPVIAAVQALAQEARGGKAIGFANPSIYAKYGSKAYHDVTDTPTGSELAVARVDFANSFDASAGLLTSVRSLGKDSSLKAVRGYDDVTGVGTPTSGYIESFRSNHGH
;
A
#
# COMPACT_ATOMS: atom_id res chain seq x y z
N MET A 1 -8.28 -0.83 3.37
CA MET A 1 -9.01 -0.92 4.67
C MET A 1 -9.18 -2.37 5.16
N ARG A 2 -9.17 -2.59 6.49
CA ARG A 2 -9.69 -3.83 7.15
C ARG A 2 -10.51 -3.47 8.41
N SER A 3 -11.81 -3.77 8.41
CA SER A 3 -12.71 -3.48 9.56
C SER A 3 -12.59 -4.53 10.67
N ASN A 4 -11.53 -4.44 11.49
CA ASN A 4 -11.27 -5.37 12.60
C ASN A 4 -12.16 -5.08 13.83
N ARG A 5 -13.35 -5.69 13.90
CA ARG A 5 -14.13 -5.79 15.16
C ARG A 5 -13.47 -6.79 16.12
N ALA A 6 -12.54 -6.31 16.95
CA ALA A 6 -11.84 -7.13 17.94
C ALA A 6 -12.76 -7.63 19.08
N ILE A 7 -12.61 -8.91 19.45
CA ILE A 7 -13.17 -9.49 20.69
C ILE A 7 -11.99 -9.96 21.56
N VAL A 8 -11.85 -9.36 22.75
CA VAL A 8 -10.72 -9.59 23.65
C VAL A 8 -10.89 -10.91 24.41
N ARG A 9 -9.83 -11.75 24.43
CA ARG A 9 -9.54 -12.70 25.51
C ARG A 9 -8.04 -12.77 25.78
N ALA A 10 -7.66 -12.65 27.05
CA ALA A 10 -6.27 -12.80 27.49
C ALA A 10 -5.90 -14.29 27.65
N GLY A 11 -4.60 -14.60 27.54
CA GLY A 11 -4.03 -15.93 27.79
C GLY A 11 -2.61 -15.80 28.34
N VAL A 12 -2.29 -16.58 29.38
CA VAL A 12 -1.05 -16.43 30.17
C VAL A 12 0.14 -17.14 29.51
N SER A 13 1.31 -16.51 29.55
CA SER A 13 2.58 -17.08 29.08
C SER A 13 3.16 -18.09 30.07
N MET A 14 3.75 -19.18 29.57
CA MET A 14 4.80 -19.92 30.27
C MET A 14 5.93 -20.26 29.30
N ALA A 15 7.17 -20.11 29.77
CA ALA A 15 8.38 -20.46 29.02
C ALA A 15 8.82 -21.90 29.37
N ALA A 16 9.50 -22.55 28.43
CA ALA A 16 10.17 -23.84 28.66
C ALA A 16 11.53 -23.85 27.93
N THR A 17 12.52 -24.51 28.53
CA THR A 17 13.94 -24.44 28.16
C THR A 17 14.35 -25.45 27.09
N LEU A 18 15.42 -25.15 26.34
CA LEU A 18 16.16 -26.15 25.56
C LEU A 18 16.88 -27.15 26.49
N PRO A 19 17.14 -28.35 25.98
CA PRO A 19 18.43 -29.01 26.15
C PRO A 19 19.19 -29.12 24.82
N LEU A 20 20.51 -28.97 24.84
CA LEU A 20 21.37 -29.43 23.74
C LEU A 20 21.53 -30.96 23.80
N LEU A 21 21.64 -31.60 22.64
CA LEU A 21 22.31 -32.89 22.47
C LEU A 21 23.05 -32.88 21.12
N ALA A 22 24.18 -33.60 21.05
CA ALA A 22 25.15 -33.44 19.98
C ALA A 22 25.67 -34.79 19.46
N GLY A 23 26.15 -34.78 18.21
CA GLY A 23 27.18 -35.71 17.73
C GLY A 23 26.71 -36.97 17.00
N ALA A 24 26.82 -36.94 15.67
CA ALA A 24 27.37 -38.06 14.90
C ALA A 24 27.83 -37.54 13.52
N LEU A 25 29.14 -37.56 13.24
CA LEU A 25 29.65 -37.40 11.88
C LEU A 25 29.68 -38.78 11.22
N ALA A 26 29.03 -38.92 10.06
CA ALA A 26 29.17 -40.06 9.18
C ALA A 26 29.74 -39.58 7.83
N LEU A 27 30.99 -39.95 7.54
CA LEU A 27 31.66 -39.60 6.27
C LEU A 27 31.18 -40.54 5.16
N GLY A 28 30.08 -40.18 4.51
CA GLY A 28 29.60 -40.84 3.29
C GLY A 28 30.46 -40.45 2.07
N ILE A 29 31.01 -41.44 1.37
CA ILE A 29 31.70 -41.23 0.09
C ILE A 29 30.64 -40.86 -0.97
N PRO A 30 30.83 -39.79 -1.76
CA PRO A 30 29.86 -39.40 -2.79
C PRO A 30 29.91 -40.38 -3.98
N THR A 31 28.95 -41.30 -4.03
CA THR A 31 28.64 -42.03 -5.27
C THR A 31 28.06 -41.06 -6.28
N ALA A 32 28.79 -40.85 -7.38
CA ALA A 32 28.37 -39.95 -8.45
C ALA A 32 27.22 -40.56 -9.28
N ASN A 33 26.00 -40.48 -8.77
CA ASN A 33 24.81 -40.79 -9.56
C ASN A 33 24.72 -39.78 -10.71
N ALA A 34 24.77 -40.26 -11.95
CA ALA A 34 24.43 -39.45 -13.11
C ALA A 34 22.98 -38.97 -12.98
N ALA A 35 22.77 -37.67 -13.04
CA ALA A 35 21.45 -37.08 -12.94
C ALA A 35 20.80 -37.04 -14.33
N ASP A 36 20.13 -38.14 -14.72
CA ASP A 36 19.39 -38.27 -16.00
C ASP A 36 18.09 -37.44 -16.05
N GLY A 37 18.12 -36.25 -15.46
CA GLY A 37 17.08 -35.23 -15.58
C GLY A 37 17.60 -34.02 -16.37
N PRO A 38 16.82 -33.44 -17.30
CA PRO A 38 17.22 -32.20 -17.97
C PRO A 38 17.43 -31.09 -16.94
N SER A 39 18.54 -30.35 -17.07
CA SER A 39 18.93 -29.29 -16.12
C SER A 39 17.81 -28.25 -15.92
N ARG A 40 17.73 -27.67 -14.71
CA ARG A 40 16.64 -26.79 -14.28
C ARG A 40 17.14 -25.59 -13.49
N ASP A 41 16.64 -24.40 -13.84
CA ASP A 41 16.87 -23.14 -13.14
C ASP A 41 15.89 -23.04 -11.96
N THR A 42 16.35 -22.64 -10.77
CA THR A 42 15.50 -22.49 -9.58
C THR A 42 14.69 -21.20 -9.61
N LEU A 43 13.37 -21.30 -9.43
CA LEU A 43 12.47 -20.16 -9.27
C LEU A 43 12.42 -19.78 -7.78
N THR A 44 13.38 -18.96 -7.35
CA THR A 44 13.50 -18.52 -5.95
C THR A 44 12.23 -17.83 -5.47
N GLY A 45 11.75 -18.21 -4.28
CA GLY A 45 10.59 -17.60 -3.62
C GLY A 45 9.36 -18.51 -3.53
N THR A 46 9.10 -19.33 -4.55
CA THR A 46 7.81 -20.04 -4.72
C THR A 46 7.46 -21.05 -3.63
N LYS A 47 8.34 -21.29 -2.65
CA LYS A 47 7.97 -21.94 -1.39
C LYS A 47 7.74 -20.83 -0.34
N PRO A 48 6.50 -20.55 0.06
CA PRO A 48 6.21 -19.53 1.06
C PRO A 48 6.85 -19.86 2.42
N ALA A 49 7.31 -18.85 3.14
CA ALA A 49 7.98 -19.03 4.43
C ALA A 49 7.11 -19.74 5.50
N TRP A 50 5.78 -19.66 5.37
CA TRP A 50 4.83 -20.34 6.25
C TRP A 50 4.65 -21.84 5.95
N ALA A 51 5.15 -22.36 4.82
CA ALA A 51 5.10 -23.78 4.43
C ALA A 51 6.14 -24.64 5.19
N THR A 52 6.07 -24.62 6.52
CA THR A 52 7.02 -25.31 7.40
C THR A 52 6.69 -26.80 7.59
N ALA A 53 7.69 -27.61 7.95
CA ALA A 53 7.49 -29.03 8.25
C ALA A 53 6.50 -29.31 9.40
N LYS A 54 6.33 -28.35 10.33
CA LYS A 54 5.32 -28.41 11.40
C LYS A 54 3.90 -28.14 10.90
N ALA A 55 3.75 -27.31 9.86
CA ALA A 55 2.47 -27.01 9.24
C ALA A 55 2.01 -28.11 8.28
N ASP A 56 2.93 -28.89 7.72
CA ASP A 56 2.72 -29.91 6.67
C ASP A 56 1.67 -30.97 7.06
N LYS A 57 0.89 -31.41 6.08
CA LYS A 57 -0.21 -32.40 6.18
C LYS A 57 -0.11 -33.47 5.08
N GLY A 58 1.02 -33.54 4.36
CA GLY A 58 1.23 -34.43 3.23
C GLY A 58 0.83 -33.83 1.89
N ALA A 59 0.98 -34.62 0.83
CA ALA A 59 0.71 -34.21 -0.55
C ALA A 59 -0.72 -33.68 -0.76
N ALA A 60 -0.88 -32.78 -1.73
CA ALA A 60 -2.16 -32.49 -2.35
C ALA A 60 -2.58 -33.66 -3.25
N SER A 61 -3.88 -33.79 -3.53
CA SER A 61 -4.37 -34.81 -4.47
C SER A 61 -4.03 -34.42 -5.90
N ASP A 62 -3.40 -35.34 -6.64
CA ASP A 62 -2.91 -35.22 -8.03
C ASP A 62 -3.88 -34.53 -9.00
N SER A 63 -5.19 -34.81 -8.88
CA SER A 63 -6.26 -34.28 -9.76
C SER A 63 -6.87 -32.95 -9.29
N SER A 64 -6.42 -32.41 -8.15
CA SER A 64 -6.83 -31.09 -7.67
C SER A 64 -6.40 -30.02 -8.66
N GLN A 65 -7.27 -29.03 -8.92
CA GLN A 65 -6.94 -28.00 -9.91
C GLN A 65 -5.95 -26.95 -9.38
N VAL A 66 -4.96 -26.63 -10.21
CA VAL A 66 -4.02 -25.52 -10.07
C VAL A 66 -4.36 -24.49 -11.15
N SER A 67 -4.38 -23.22 -10.80
CA SER A 67 -4.38 -22.11 -11.76
C SER A 67 -3.24 -21.18 -11.40
N ALA A 68 -2.35 -20.92 -12.35
CA ALA A 68 -1.07 -20.27 -12.11
C ALA A 68 -0.73 -19.28 -13.22
N ARG A 69 0.09 -18.27 -12.88
CA ARG A 69 0.62 -17.29 -13.82
C ARG A 69 2.14 -17.40 -13.86
N VAL A 70 2.68 -17.70 -15.03
CA VAL A 70 4.13 -17.85 -15.26
C VAL A 70 4.68 -16.55 -15.84
N TYR A 71 5.35 -15.77 -15.01
CA TYR A 71 5.88 -14.45 -15.37
C TYR A 71 7.18 -14.58 -16.18
N LEU A 72 7.43 -13.63 -17.08
CA LEU A 72 8.48 -13.66 -18.09
C LEU A 72 9.62 -12.71 -17.70
N ALA A 73 10.86 -13.20 -17.65
CA ALA A 73 12.00 -12.40 -17.18
C ALA A 73 12.43 -11.26 -18.12
N GLY A 74 11.85 -11.21 -19.34
CA GLY A 74 12.26 -10.28 -20.37
C GLY A 74 13.59 -10.68 -21.02
N ARG A 75 14.30 -9.69 -21.57
CA ARG A 75 15.61 -9.86 -22.25
C ARG A 75 16.81 -9.61 -21.35
N ASN A 76 16.69 -8.71 -20.37
CA ASN A 76 17.83 -8.20 -19.60
C ASN A 76 17.37 -7.51 -18.29
N ALA A 77 17.06 -8.30 -17.26
CA ALA A 77 16.60 -7.78 -15.97
C ALA A 77 17.65 -6.90 -15.26
N ALA A 78 18.94 -7.27 -15.32
CA ALA A 78 20.01 -6.45 -14.75
C ALA A 78 20.13 -5.08 -15.45
N GLY A 79 19.98 -5.05 -16.78
CA GLY A 79 19.94 -3.84 -17.57
C GLY A 79 18.69 -2.98 -17.33
N LEU A 80 17.55 -3.60 -17.05
CA LEU A 80 16.31 -2.91 -16.66
C LEU A 80 16.52 -2.17 -15.33
N ALA A 81 16.92 -2.88 -14.26
CA ALA A 81 17.19 -2.28 -12.95
C ALA A 81 18.28 -1.20 -13.00
N ALA A 82 19.36 -1.45 -13.74
CA ALA A 82 20.43 -0.45 -13.93
C ALA A 82 19.94 0.81 -14.65
N TYR A 83 19.08 0.67 -15.67
CA TYR A 83 18.51 1.81 -16.38
C TYR A 83 17.45 2.54 -15.54
N ALA A 84 16.62 1.82 -14.78
CA ALA A 84 15.65 2.38 -13.84
C ALA A 84 16.33 3.26 -12.79
N LYS A 85 17.43 2.77 -12.19
CA LYS A 85 18.31 3.61 -11.35
C LYS A 85 18.80 4.83 -12.12
N ALA A 86 19.36 4.63 -13.32
CA ALA A 86 20.01 5.69 -14.08
C ALA A 86 19.07 6.81 -14.58
N VAL A 87 17.76 6.57 -14.73
CA VAL A 87 16.79 7.63 -15.09
C VAL A 87 16.10 8.28 -13.89
N SER A 88 16.16 7.64 -12.71
CA SER A 88 15.52 8.13 -11.46
C SER A 88 16.48 8.88 -10.53
N ASP A 89 17.77 8.55 -10.56
CA ASP A 89 18.83 9.19 -9.77
C ASP A 89 19.12 10.62 -10.28
N PRO A 90 18.86 11.69 -9.51
CA PRO A 90 19.00 13.07 -9.98
C PRO A 90 20.45 13.49 -10.28
N ASN A 91 21.45 12.72 -9.83
CA ASN A 91 22.86 12.96 -10.12
C ASN A 91 23.33 12.30 -11.43
N SER A 92 22.46 11.50 -12.06
CA SER A 92 22.76 10.76 -13.28
C SER A 92 22.63 11.65 -14.51
N ALA A 93 23.60 11.55 -15.43
CA ALA A 93 23.48 12.14 -16.77
C ALA A 93 22.33 11.53 -17.62
N SER A 94 21.66 10.49 -17.13
CA SER A 94 20.44 9.90 -17.71
C SER A 94 19.15 10.27 -16.96
N TYR A 95 19.21 11.09 -15.91
CA TYR A 95 18.02 11.53 -15.16
C TYR A 95 16.97 12.14 -16.11
N GLY A 96 15.72 11.71 -15.98
CA GLY A 96 14.63 12.18 -16.83
C GLY A 96 14.63 11.67 -18.28
N LYS A 97 15.60 10.84 -18.69
CA LYS A 97 15.67 10.27 -20.07
C LYS A 97 14.89 8.96 -20.16
N TYR A 98 13.60 9.03 -19.85
CA TYR A 98 12.71 7.87 -19.87
C TYR A 98 12.47 7.32 -21.29
N LEU A 99 11.93 6.11 -21.34
CA LEU A 99 11.46 5.43 -22.56
C LEU A 99 9.94 5.52 -22.66
N SER A 100 9.38 5.39 -23.85
CA SER A 100 7.97 5.01 -24.01
C SER A 100 7.78 3.51 -23.79
N ALA A 101 6.59 3.07 -23.38
CA ALA A 101 6.23 1.64 -23.24
C ALA A 101 6.70 0.76 -24.42
N LYS A 102 6.55 1.26 -25.65
CA LYS A 102 7.01 0.58 -26.86
C LYS A 102 8.53 0.39 -26.91
N GLN A 103 9.30 1.38 -26.44
CA GLN A 103 10.77 1.30 -26.34
C GLN A 103 11.21 0.41 -25.15
N THR A 104 10.52 0.50 -24.01
CA THR A 104 10.71 -0.39 -22.85
C THR A 104 10.51 -1.85 -23.23
N GLN A 105 9.38 -2.18 -23.84
CA GLN A 105 9.06 -3.55 -24.28
C GLN A 105 9.98 -4.06 -25.39
N ALA A 106 10.45 -3.18 -26.29
CA ALA A 106 11.42 -3.56 -27.31
C ALA A 106 12.81 -3.87 -26.73
N ARG A 107 13.24 -3.13 -25.69
CA ARG A 107 14.58 -3.21 -25.09
C ARG A 107 14.70 -4.25 -23.99
N PHE A 108 13.71 -4.32 -23.09
CA PHE A 108 13.75 -5.10 -21.86
C PHE A 108 12.68 -6.19 -21.79
N GLY A 109 11.50 -5.96 -22.37
CA GLY A 109 10.39 -6.92 -22.35
C GLY A 109 10.65 -8.25 -23.05
N ALA A 110 9.75 -9.22 -22.90
CA ALA A 110 9.90 -10.56 -23.44
C ALA A 110 9.88 -10.63 -24.98
N THR A 111 10.66 -11.54 -25.56
CA THR A 111 10.62 -11.85 -27.00
C THR A 111 9.45 -12.78 -27.34
N LYS A 112 8.94 -12.70 -28.58
CA LYS A 112 7.97 -13.69 -29.10
C LYS A 112 8.49 -15.13 -29.03
N ALA A 113 9.80 -15.33 -29.17
CA ALA A 113 10.44 -16.64 -29.06
C ALA A 113 10.42 -17.19 -27.62
N GLN A 114 10.72 -16.35 -26.62
CA GLN A 114 10.61 -16.73 -25.20
C GLN A 114 9.16 -17.07 -24.82
N VAL A 115 8.19 -16.23 -25.22
CA VAL A 115 6.75 -16.50 -25.00
C VAL A 115 6.35 -17.84 -25.62
N ALA A 116 6.77 -18.12 -26.85
CA ALA A 116 6.48 -19.38 -27.53
C ALA A 116 7.15 -20.59 -26.85
N ALA A 117 8.41 -20.47 -26.41
CA ALA A 117 9.13 -21.53 -25.72
C ALA A 117 8.50 -21.88 -24.36
N VAL A 118 8.17 -20.87 -23.54
CA VAL A 118 7.47 -21.03 -22.25
C VAL A 118 6.08 -21.66 -22.48
N THR A 119 5.33 -21.15 -23.47
CA THR A 119 4.02 -21.69 -23.88
C THR A 119 4.10 -23.17 -24.31
N SER A 120 5.14 -23.54 -25.05
CA SER A 120 5.36 -24.92 -25.51
C SER A 120 5.74 -25.85 -24.37
N TRP A 121 6.63 -25.41 -23.47
CA TRP A 121 7.00 -26.16 -22.26
C TRP A 121 5.78 -26.45 -21.38
N LEU A 122 4.98 -25.43 -21.04
CA LEU A 122 3.82 -25.60 -20.17
C LEU A 122 2.79 -26.59 -20.76
N LYS A 123 2.55 -26.52 -22.08
CA LYS A 123 1.72 -27.52 -22.79
C LYS A 123 2.33 -28.93 -22.73
N SER A 124 3.65 -29.08 -22.92
CA SER A 124 4.33 -30.39 -22.81
C SER A 124 4.32 -30.99 -21.40
N ALA A 125 4.19 -30.15 -20.36
CA ALA A 125 3.99 -30.60 -19.00
C ALA A 125 2.57 -31.17 -18.78
N GLY A 126 1.58 -30.75 -19.58
CA GLY A 126 0.17 -31.14 -19.46
C GLY A 126 -0.76 -29.98 -19.06
N LEU A 127 -0.24 -28.76 -18.92
CA LEU A 127 -1.01 -27.60 -18.50
C LEU A 127 -1.72 -26.93 -19.69
N LYS A 128 -2.99 -26.58 -19.50
CA LYS A 128 -3.79 -25.82 -20.46
C LYS A 128 -3.49 -24.34 -20.32
N VAL A 129 -2.93 -23.73 -21.36
CA VAL A 129 -2.76 -22.27 -21.43
C VAL A 129 -4.14 -21.60 -21.58
N THR A 130 -4.44 -20.67 -20.68
CA THR A 130 -5.71 -19.92 -20.62
C THR A 130 -5.58 -18.46 -21.06
N GLY A 131 -4.37 -17.92 -21.05
CA GLY A 131 -4.09 -16.54 -21.47
C GLY A 131 -2.60 -16.29 -21.69
N THR A 132 -2.27 -15.21 -22.39
CA THR A 132 -0.88 -14.79 -22.62
C THR A 132 -0.85 -13.29 -22.80
N THR A 133 -0.07 -12.60 -21.96
CA THR A 133 0.19 -11.16 -22.03
C THR A 133 1.65 -10.92 -22.45
N GLN A 134 2.12 -9.68 -22.38
CA GLN A 134 3.54 -9.39 -22.56
C GLN A 134 4.40 -9.66 -21.31
N HIS A 135 3.75 -9.94 -20.16
CA HIS A 135 4.36 -10.16 -18.85
C HIS A 135 4.26 -11.61 -18.36
N TYR A 136 3.19 -12.34 -18.69
CA TYR A 136 2.98 -13.71 -18.20
C TYR A 136 2.19 -14.61 -19.17
N VAL A 137 2.31 -15.92 -18.94
CA VAL A 137 1.43 -16.96 -19.51
C VAL A 137 0.55 -17.52 -18.38
N SER A 138 -0.78 -17.42 -18.53
CA SER A 138 -1.74 -18.02 -17.59
C SER A 138 -2.00 -19.48 -17.97
N VAL A 139 -2.04 -20.35 -16.97
CA VAL A 139 -2.27 -21.79 -17.12
C VAL A 139 -3.24 -22.33 -16.09
N THR A 140 -3.91 -23.43 -16.43
CA THR A 140 -4.71 -24.24 -15.52
C THR A 140 -4.48 -25.74 -15.78
N GLY A 141 -4.70 -26.57 -14.76
CA GLY A 141 -4.63 -28.03 -14.85
C GLY A 141 -4.34 -28.69 -13.50
N ASP A 142 -4.24 -30.01 -13.55
CA ASP A 142 -4.08 -30.89 -12.39
C ASP A 142 -2.76 -30.65 -11.61
N VAL A 143 -2.77 -30.91 -10.29
CA VAL A 143 -1.57 -30.88 -9.43
C VAL A 143 -0.44 -31.68 -10.04
N ALA A 144 -0.66 -32.91 -10.53
CA ALA A 144 0.39 -33.73 -11.14
C ALA A 144 1.03 -33.07 -12.38
N ALA A 145 0.26 -32.31 -13.17
CA ALA A 145 0.79 -31.56 -14.31
C ALA A 145 1.61 -30.33 -13.85
N ALA A 146 1.21 -29.67 -12.77
CA ALA A 146 1.98 -28.59 -12.14
C ALA A 146 3.28 -29.10 -11.48
N GLU A 147 3.24 -30.23 -10.78
CA GLU A 147 4.42 -30.85 -10.18
C GLU A 147 5.45 -31.24 -11.25
N LYS A 148 5.00 -31.90 -12.33
CA LYS A 148 5.82 -32.20 -13.51
C LYS A 148 6.36 -30.93 -14.18
N ALA A 149 5.54 -29.89 -14.32
CA ALA A 149 5.97 -28.61 -14.89
C ALA A 149 7.11 -27.99 -14.07
N PHE A 150 6.92 -27.86 -12.75
CA PHE A 150 7.73 -27.00 -11.88
C PHE A 150 8.77 -27.74 -11.01
N GLY A 151 8.81 -29.07 -11.05
CA GLY A 151 9.87 -29.89 -10.43
C GLY A 151 9.80 -29.97 -8.90
N THR A 152 8.65 -29.67 -8.31
CA THR A 152 8.34 -29.71 -6.87
C THR A 152 7.08 -30.53 -6.65
N GLN A 153 6.92 -31.12 -5.46
CA GLN A 153 5.60 -31.57 -5.01
C GLN A 153 4.82 -30.39 -4.43
N LEU A 154 3.49 -30.50 -4.43
CA LEU A 154 2.56 -29.57 -3.80
C LEU A 154 1.93 -30.27 -2.58
N HIS A 155 2.14 -29.71 -1.39
CA HIS A 155 1.68 -30.27 -0.12
C HIS A 155 0.60 -29.38 0.50
N ASN A 156 -0.24 -29.96 1.35
CA ASN A 156 -1.19 -29.24 2.19
C ASN A 156 -0.52 -28.79 3.50
N TYR A 157 -0.77 -27.54 3.92
CA TYR A 157 -0.16 -26.90 5.08
C TYR A 157 -1.21 -26.15 5.91
N THR A 158 -1.19 -26.29 7.23
CA THR A 158 -2.05 -25.50 8.12
C THR A 158 -1.45 -24.11 8.38
N LYS A 159 -2.16 -23.05 7.97
CA LYS A 159 -1.85 -21.65 8.24
C LYS A 159 -3.02 -21.01 9.00
N GLY A 160 -2.82 -20.72 10.29
CA GLY A 160 -3.90 -20.29 11.19
C GLY A 160 -4.96 -21.38 11.36
N LYS A 161 -6.23 -21.05 11.09
CA LYS A 161 -7.38 -21.98 11.20
C LYS A 161 -7.73 -22.70 9.88
N LYS A 162 -6.93 -22.54 8.83
CA LYS A 162 -7.20 -23.07 7.48
C LYS A 162 -6.03 -23.91 6.96
N THR A 163 -6.31 -24.75 5.96
CA THR A 163 -5.30 -25.56 5.26
C THR A 163 -5.19 -25.07 3.82
N TYR A 164 -3.97 -24.90 3.34
CA TYR A 164 -3.66 -24.43 1.98
C TYR A 164 -2.60 -25.32 1.33
N ARG A 165 -2.72 -25.54 0.03
CA ARG A 165 -1.67 -26.10 -0.82
C ARG A 165 -0.49 -25.12 -0.88
N ALA A 166 0.75 -25.62 -0.93
CA ALA A 166 1.96 -24.87 -1.31
C ALA A 166 3.06 -25.82 -1.82
N PRO A 167 4.06 -25.32 -2.58
CA PRO A 167 5.25 -26.10 -2.92
C PRO A 167 6.03 -26.59 -1.70
N SER A 168 6.33 -27.90 -1.66
CA SER A 168 7.10 -28.51 -0.56
C SER A 168 8.59 -28.15 -0.59
N LYS A 169 9.10 -27.74 -1.76
CA LYS A 169 10.41 -27.11 -1.98
C LYS A 169 10.30 -25.98 -3.01
N THR A 170 11.38 -25.22 -3.19
CA THR A 170 11.48 -24.19 -4.25
C THR A 170 11.20 -24.81 -5.63
N ALA A 171 10.40 -24.13 -6.45
CA ALA A 171 10.09 -24.56 -7.81
C ALA A 171 11.28 -24.31 -8.75
N SER A 172 11.14 -24.75 -9.99
CA SER A 172 12.16 -24.64 -11.02
C SER A 172 11.54 -24.64 -12.42
N ALA A 173 12.25 -24.09 -13.40
CA ALA A 173 11.93 -24.18 -14.83
C ALA A 173 13.05 -24.92 -15.58
N PRO A 174 12.81 -25.57 -16.73
CA PRO A 174 13.89 -26.19 -17.51
C PRO A 174 14.92 -25.15 -17.97
N ALA A 175 16.21 -25.42 -17.76
CA ALA A 175 17.32 -24.52 -18.13
C ALA A 175 17.40 -24.25 -19.65
N ALA A 176 16.82 -25.13 -20.47
CA ALA A 176 16.63 -24.93 -21.90
C ALA A 176 15.74 -23.71 -22.26
N LEU A 177 15.03 -23.13 -21.29
CA LEU A 177 14.34 -21.84 -21.43
C LEU A 177 15.28 -20.64 -21.28
N ASN A 178 16.55 -20.85 -20.92
CA ASN A 178 17.61 -19.85 -20.84
C ASN A 178 17.18 -18.61 -20.01
N GLY A 179 16.67 -18.82 -18.80
CA GLY A 179 16.19 -17.76 -17.93
C GLY A 179 14.95 -16.98 -18.42
N ALA A 180 14.18 -17.48 -19.40
CA ALA A 180 12.99 -16.79 -19.91
C ALA A 180 11.83 -16.66 -18.89
N VAL A 181 11.80 -17.50 -17.87
CA VAL A 181 10.82 -17.47 -16.78
C VAL A 181 11.39 -16.64 -15.64
N LEU A 182 10.66 -15.60 -15.22
CA LEU A 182 10.97 -14.87 -13.99
C LEU A 182 10.61 -15.73 -12.78
N THR A 183 9.34 -16.15 -12.72
CA THR A 183 8.78 -16.93 -11.62
C THR A 183 7.36 -17.45 -11.95
N VAL A 184 6.68 -18.07 -10.99
CA VAL A 184 5.29 -18.52 -11.09
C VAL A 184 4.51 -18.27 -9.80
N THR A 185 3.33 -17.65 -9.89
CA THR A 185 2.37 -17.48 -8.77
C THR A 185 1.20 -18.46 -8.90
N GLY A 186 0.50 -18.76 -7.80
CA GLY A 186 -0.69 -19.65 -7.79
C GLY A 186 -0.40 -21.15 -7.64
N LEU A 187 0.87 -21.53 -7.40
CA LEU A 187 1.20 -22.90 -7.00
C LEU A 187 0.70 -23.21 -5.58
N ASP A 188 0.86 -22.27 -4.66
CA ASP A 188 0.13 -22.28 -3.40
C ASP A 188 -1.32 -21.78 -3.59
N ASN A 189 -2.17 -21.96 -2.58
CA ASN A 189 -3.51 -21.39 -2.56
C ASN A 189 -3.90 -20.81 -1.19
N ALA A 190 -2.94 -20.23 -0.46
CA ALA A 190 -3.32 -19.25 0.55
C ALA A 190 -4.12 -18.12 -0.12
N PRO A 191 -5.08 -17.48 0.57
CA PRO A 191 -5.96 -16.48 -0.02
C PRO A 191 -5.16 -15.23 -0.43
N HIS A 192 -4.76 -15.22 -1.69
CA HIS A 192 -3.91 -14.23 -2.34
C HIS A 192 -4.62 -13.18 -3.19
N LYS A 193 -5.92 -12.82 -3.08
CA LYS A 193 -7.26 -13.53 -2.96
C LYS A 193 -8.74 -14.94 -5.19
N ALA A 194 -9.37 -16.18 -5.18
CA ALA A 194 -10.29 -16.87 -6.11
C ALA A 194 -11.28 -17.74 -5.26
N THR A 195 -12.50 -18.13 -5.65
CA THR A 195 -13.19 -18.27 -6.96
C THR A 195 -14.64 -17.70 -6.97
N HIS A 196 -15.34 -17.76 -8.12
CA HIS A 196 -16.55 -16.99 -8.49
C HIS A 196 -17.79 -17.17 -7.55
N ASP A 197 -18.82 -16.31 -7.57
CA ASP A 197 -19.41 -15.58 -8.71
C ASP A 197 -19.46 -14.02 -8.56
N ASP A 198 -20.48 -13.41 -9.19
CA ASP A 198 -21.26 -12.22 -8.76
C ASP A 198 -21.04 -10.85 -9.43
N THR A 199 -22.17 -10.15 -9.57
CA THR A 199 -22.26 -8.70 -9.82
C THR A 199 -21.75 -7.89 -8.62
N LEU A 200 -21.39 -6.63 -8.86
CA LEU A 200 -21.03 -5.72 -7.77
C LEU A 200 -22.21 -5.47 -6.81
N PRO A 201 -21.99 -5.55 -5.47
CA PRO A 201 -23.03 -5.26 -4.49
C PRO A 201 -23.39 -3.76 -4.46
N PRO A 202 -24.56 -3.40 -3.88
CA PRO A 202 -24.86 -2.01 -3.53
C PRO A 202 -23.83 -1.45 -2.53
N PRO A 203 -23.73 -0.11 -2.37
CA PRO A 203 -22.83 0.48 -1.39
C PRO A 203 -23.13 0.05 0.05
N ASP A 204 -22.09 0.07 0.88
CA ASP A 204 -22.15 -0.36 2.28
C ASP A 204 -23.09 0.49 3.15
N ALA A 205 -23.39 -0.03 4.35
CA ALA A 205 -24.27 0.62 5.31
C ALA A 205 -23.71 1.99 5.76
N VAL A 206 -24.58 3.00 5.78
CA VAL A 206 -24.22 4.40 5.99
C VAL A 206 -23.50 4.69 7.32
N PHE A 207 -22.39 5.42 7.21
CA PHE A 207 -21.63 5.98 8.31
C PHE A 207 -21.75 7.51 8.33
N LYS A 208 -21.98 8.10 9.52
CA LYS A 208 -22.02 9.55 9.73
C LYS A 208 -21.23 9.95 10.98
N ASN A 209 -20.48 11.04 10.87
CA ASN A 209 -19.82 11.66 12.01
C ASN A 209 -20.86 12.24 12.98
N SER A 210 -20.67 12.09 14.30
CA SER A 210 -21.46 12.80 15.30
C SER A 210 -20.72 14.03 15.84
N GLY A 211 -21.45 15.12 16.05
CA GLY A 211 -20.89 16.33 16.66
C GLY A 211 -20.77 16.23 18.20
N PRO A 212 -20.10 17.19 18.86
CA PRO A 212 -19.55 18.44 18.30
C PRO A 212 -18.26 18.26 17.50
N PHE A 213 -17.97 19.22 16.62
CA PHE A 213 -16.75 19.26 15.80
C PHE A 213 -15.98 20.57 16.00
N SER A 214 -14.69 20.53 15.64
CA SER A 214 -13.97 21.72 15.19
C SER A 214 -14.11 21.91 13.66
N SER A 215 -14.00 23.15 13.17
CA SER A 215 -13.92 23.48 11.73
C SER A 215 -12.46 23.65 11.25
N TYR A 216 -11.57 23.98 12.17
CA TYR A 216 -10.11 23.96 12.05
C TYR A 216 -9.53 23.54 13.41
N TYR A 217 -8.31 23.01 13.47
CA TYR A 217 -7.74 22.51 14.73
C TYR A 217 -7.78 23.58 15.84
N GLY A 218 -8.30 23.20 17.01
CA GLY A 218 -8.48 24.11 18.15
C GLY A 218 -9.71 25.02 18.10
N SER A 219 -10.54 25.00 17.06
CA SER A 219 -11.65 25.95 16.93
C SER A 219 -12.79 25.75 17.94
N ASN A 220 -12.95 24.54 18.48
CA ASN A 220 -13.99 24.19 19.44
C ASN A 220 -13.40 23.35 20.59
N THR A 221 -13.27 23.95 21.77
CA THR A 221 -12.71 23.28 22.97
C THR A 221 -13.79 22.49 23.70
N ALA A 222 -13.51 21.23 24.04
CA ALA A 222 -14.38 20.37 24.84
C ALA A 222 -14.37 20.77 26.33
N SER A 223 -14.83 21.99 26.63
CA SER A 223 -14.81 22.61 27.96
C SER A 223 -15.57 21.81 29.02
N THR A 224 -16.60 21.07 28.63
CA THR A 224 -17.43 20.23 29.51
C THR A 224 -16.84 18.85 29.80
N LEU A 225 -15.91 18.35 28.99
CA LEU A 225 -15.33 17.01 29.15
C LEU A 225 -14.13 16.99 30.11
N PRO A 226 -13.75 15.82 30.67
CA PRO A 226 -12.60 15.72 31.57
C PRO A 226 -11.28 16.11 30.88
N ASN A 227 -10.32 16.62 31.64
CA ASN A 227 -8.99 16.93 31.11
C ASN A 227 -8.30 15.65 30.58
N ALA A 228 -7.52 15.79 29.53
CA ALA A 228 -6.59 14.76 29.05
C ALA A 228 -5.19 15.35 29.04
N TYR A 229 -4.19 14.59 29.50
CA TYR A 229 -2.81 15.05 29.65
C TYR A 229 -2.70 16.42 30.37
N GLY A 230 -3.45 16.57 31.46
CA GLY A 230 -3.50 17.77 32.30
C GLY A 230 -4.37 18.93 31.79
N LYS A 231 -4.75 18.96 30.50
CA LYS A 231 -5.41 20.11 29.86
C LYS A 231 -6.79 19.79 29.28
N LYS A 232 -7.58 20.82 28.97
CA LYS A 232 -8.76 20.70 28.08
C LYS A 232 -8.27 20.51 26.64
N ILE A 233 -9.02 19.73 25.86
CA ILE A 233 -8.67 19.35 24.48
C ILE A 233 -9.74 19.84 23.50
N PRO A 234 -9.40 20.08 22.23
CA PRO A 234 -10.41 20.42 21.22
C PRO A 234 -11.23 19.20 20.81
N TYR A 235 -12.46 19.44 20.35
CA TYR A 235 -13.18 18.46 19.56
C TYR A 235 -12.46 18.23 18.23
N ALA A 236 -12.49 16.99 17.76
CA ALA A 236 -11.91 16.58 16.49
C ALA A 236 -12.56 17.35 15.31
N VAL A 237 -11.83 17.58 14.21
CA VAL A 237 -12.36 18.36 13.07
C VAL A 237 -13.45 17.59 12.32
N GLN A 238 -14.45 18.25 11.72
CA GLN A 238 -15.47 17.52 10.94
C GLN A 238 -14.86 16.76 9.74
N GLY A 239 -13.67 17.16 9.32
CA GLY A 239 -12.86 16.61 8.22
C GLY A 239 -12.25 17.77 7.45
N TYR A 240 -10.97 17.69 7.06
CA TYR A 240 -10.35 18.73 6.24
C TYR A 240 -10.86 18.68 4.80
N THR A 241 -10.94 19.85 4.18
CA THR A 241 -11.31 20.06 2.76
C THR A 241 -10.08 20.24 1.88
N GLY A 242 -10.24 20.11 0.55
CA GLY A 242 -9.15 20.35 -0.40
C GLY A 242 -8.44 21.69 -0.23
N LYS A 243 -9.20 22.76 0.06
CA LYS A 243 -8.64 24.07 0.39
C LYS A 243 -7.64 24.04 1.56
N GLN A 244 -7.96 23.29 2.63
CA GLN A 244 -7.11 23.17 3.81
C GLN A 244 -5.88 22.30 3.53
N LEU A 245 -6.02 21.21 2.78
CA LEU A 245 -4.88 20.35 2.42
C LEU A 245 -3.93 21.04 1.44
N ARG A 246 -4.45 21.76 0.42
CA ARG A 246 -3.65 22.59 -0.49
C ARG A 246 -2.86 23.68 0.23
N ALA A 247 -3.43 24.25 1.30
CA ALA A 247 -2.75 25.25 2.11
C ALA A 247 -1.68 24.64 3.05
N ALA A 248 -1.96 23.47 3.64
CA ALA A 248 -1.02 22.73 4.48
C ALA A 248 0.22 22.27 3.69
N TYR A 249 0.02 21.55 2.58
CA TYR A 249 1.10 21.02 1.74
C TYR A 249 1.61 22.00 0.67
N GLY A 250 1.32 23.29 0.85
CA GLY A 250 2.01 24.38 0.15
C GLY A 250 1.75 24.52 -1.34
N ALA A 251 0.60 24.06 -1.85
CA ALA A 251 0.22 24.08 -3.27
C ALA A 251 0.35 25.47 -3.92
N GLY A 252 0.05 26.53 -3.18
CA GLY A 252 0.20 27.91 -3.63
C GLY A 252 -0.72 28.27 -4.81
N LYS A 253 -0.18 28.26 -6.03
CA LYS A 253 -0.92 28.46 -7.29
C LYS A 253 -0.97 27.22 -8.18
N ARG A 254 -0.36 26.11 -7.75
CA ARG A 254 -0.33 24.84 -8.49
C ARG A 254 -1.69 24.17 -8.41
N THR A 255 -2.06 23.50 -9.49
CA THR A 255 -3.29 22.72 -9.62
C THR A 255 -3.05 21.31 -10.16
N GLY A 256 -1.79 20.97 -10.52
CA GLY A 256 -1.44 19.67 -11.12
C GLY A 256 -1.74 19.63 -12.62
N LYS A 257 -1.93 20.80 -13.23
CA LYS A 257 -2.41 20.96 -14.61
C LYS A 257 -1.50 20.27 -15.62
N GLY A 258 -2.11 19.40 -16.43
CA GLY A 258 -1.40 18.64 -17.47
C GLY A 258 -0.61 17.44 -16.96
N VAL A 259 -0.75 17.10 -15.67
CA VAL A 259 -0.22 15.85 -15.09
C VAL A 259 -1.36 14.82 -14.99
N ARG A 260 -1.00 13.55 -15.14
CA ARG A 260 -1.93 12.42 -15.04
C ARG A 260 -1.62 11.60 -13.80
N VAL A 261 -2.63 11.44 -12.96
CA VAL A 261 -2.60 10.55 -11.79
C VAL A 261 -3.50 9.35 -12.08
N ALA A 262 -3.03 8.15 -11.81
CA ALA A 262 -3.85 6.96 -11.73
C ALA A 262 -4.08 6.55 -10.28
N ILE A 263 -5.17 5.82 -10.05
CA ILE A 263 -5.50 5.15 -8.79
C ILE A 263 -5.72 3.68 -9.16
N THR A 264 -5.20 2.75 -8.38
CA THR A 264 -5.57 1.32 -8.49
C THR A 264 -6.17 0.81 -7.20
N ASP A 265 -7.27 0.07 -7.33
CA ASP A 265 -8.00 -0.59 -6.25
C ASP A 265 -8.70 -1.83 -6.82
N ALA A 266 -9.23 -2.68 -5.93
CA ALA A 266 -10.15 -3.73 -6.35
C ALA A 266 -11.51 -3.15 -6.73
N TYR A 267 -12.11 -3.65 -7.82
CA TYR A 267 -13.45 -3.24 -8.30
C TYR A 267 -13.51 -1.82 -8.86
N ALA A 268 -14.73 -1.29 -9.00
CA ALA A 268 -15.03 0.12 -9.19
C ALA A 268 -16.46 0.40 -8.70
N SER A 269 -16.61 1.32 -7.77
CA SER A 269 -17.87 1.74 -7.19
C SER A 269 -18.82 2.27 -8.28
N PRO A 270 -20.05 1.75 -8.36
CA PRO A 270 -21.05 2.23 -9.34
C PRO A 270 -21.35 3.73 -9.25
N THR A 271 -21.03 4.38 -8.13
CA THR A 271 -21.34 5.80 -7.86
C THR A 271 -20.12 6.71 -7.87
N ILE A 272 -18.89 6.20 -8.02
CA ILE A 272 -17.63 6.97 -7.83
C ILE A 272 -17.57 8.31 -8.59
N ALA A 273 -18.05 8.34 -9.84
CA ALA A 273 -18.04 9.55 -10.66
C ALA A 273 -19.14 10.56 -10.29
N PHE A 274 -20.26 10.08 -9.72
CA PHE A 274 -21.32 10.93 -9.18
C PHE A 274 -20.93 11.50 -7.80
N ASP A 275 -20.33 10.67 -6.94
CA ASP A 275 -19.90 11.05 -5.61
C ASP A 275 -18.81 12.14 -5.67
N ALA A 276 -17.72 11.88 -6.41
CA ALA A 276 -16.62 12.83 -6.56
C ALA A 276 -17.06 14.16 -7.20
N ALA A 277 -17.94 14.12 -8.21
CA ALA A 277 -18.50 15.33 -8.82
C ALA A 277 -19.42 16.12 -7.85
N THR A 278 -20.16 15.42 -6.99
CA THR A 278 -21.01 16.01 -5.96
C THR A 278 -20.17 16.65 -4.86
N TYR A 279 -19.10 15.98 -4.41
CA TYR A 279 -18.16 16.50 -3.43
C TYR A 279 -17.47 17.77 -3.91
N ALA A 280 -16.80 17.73 -5.07
CA ALA A 280 -16.01 18.86 -5.57
C ALA A 280 -16.86 20.13 -5.70
N LYS A 281 -18.08 19.98 -6.26
CA LYS A 281 -19.09 21.05 -6.36
C LYS A 281 -19.50 21.62 -5.01
N LYS A 282 -19.56 20.81 -3.96
CA LYS A 282 -20.06 21.20 -2.63
C LYS A 282 -18.99 21.82 -1.72
N HIS A 283 -17.72 21.44 -1.87
CA HIS A 283 -16.61 22.00 -1.09
C HIS A 283 -15.85 23.14 -1.79
N GLY A 284 -16.25 23.50 -3.01
CA GLY A 284 -15.70 24.64 -3.75
C GLY A 284 -14.35 24.33 -4.40
N ASP A 285 -14.08 23.05 -4.66
CA ASP A 285 -13.00 22.61 -5.53
C ASP A 285 -13.43 22.75 -7.00
N ALA A 286 -12.50 22.59 -7.95
CA ALA A 286 -12.85 22.72 -9.37
C ALA A 286 -13.93 21.69 -9.75
N ALA A 287 -14.91 22.09 -10.57
CA ALA A 287 -15.84 21.12 -11.13
C ALA A 287 -15.10 20.22 -12.14
N TYR A 288 -15.22 18.90 -11.98
CA TYR A 288 -14.65 17.92 -12.92
C TYR A 288 -15.08 18.25 -14.36
N SER A 289 -14.12 18.39 -15.26
CA SER A 289 -14.45 18.39 -16.70
C SER A 289 -14.83 16.98 -17.17
N SER A 290 -15.58 16.88 -18.26
CA SER A 290 -16.17 15.62 -18.76
C SER A 290 -15.16 14.54 -19.19
N SER A 291 -13.86 14.85 -19.20
CA SER A 291 -12.76 13.93 -19.47
C SER A 291 -11.71 13.88 -18.36
N GLN A 292 -11.93 14.56 -17.22
CA GLN A 292 -10.95 14.66 -16.14
C GLN A 292 -10.89 13.40 -15.28
N LEU A 293 -12.04 12.79 -14.98
CA LEU A 293 -12.10 11.47 -14.35
C LEU A 293 -12.45 10.43 -15.42
N ARG A 294 -11.59 9.43 -15.60
CA ARG A 294 -11.77 8.29 -16.50
C ARG A 294 -11.61 7.00 -15.72
N GLN A 295 -12.41 5.99 -16.06
CA GLN A 295 -12.26 4.63 -15.54
C GLN A 295 -11.68 3.70 -16.60
N VAL A 296 -10.81 2.77 -16.21
CA VAL A 296 -10.29 1.66 -17.02
C VAL A 296 -10.55 0.37 -16.25
N LEU A 297 -11.59 -0.35 -16.65
CA LEU A 297 -12.17 -1.44 -15.87
C LEU A 297 -11.80 -2.82 -16.43
N PRO A 298 -11.88 -3.90 -15.62
CA PRO A 298 -11.77 -5.26 -16.14
C PRO A 298 -13.04 -5.63 -16.92
N GLY A 299 -12.95 -6.62 -17.81
CA GLY A 299 -14.12 -7.10 -18.57
C GLY A 299 -15.18 -7.82 -17.70
N THR A 300 -14.77 -8.33 -16.54
CA THR A 300 -15.60 -9.02 -15.55
C THR A 300 -15.02 -8.78 -14.15
N TYR A 301 -15.89 -8.62 -13.15
CA TYR A 301 -15.50 -8.71 -11.75
C TYR A 301 -15.64 -10.15 -11.23
N THR A 302 -14.93 -10.47 -10.15
CA THR A 302 -14.98 -11.74 -9.41
C THR A 302 -14.65 -11.49 -7.94
N GLN A 303 -14.92 -12.45 -7.05
CA GLN A 303 -14.59 -12.37 -5.61
C GLN A 303 -15.38 -11.33 -4.82
N THR A 304 -16.51 -10.81 -5.31
CA THR A 304 -17.16 -9.66 -4.67
C THR A 304 -17.54 -9.94 -3.20
N GLU A 305 -18.05 -11.14 -2.89
CA GLU A 305 -18.21 -11.61 -1.50
C GLU A 305 -16.87 -11.79 -0.77
N ALA A 306 -15.95 -12.58 -1.35
CA ALA A 306 -14.69 -12.97 -0.71
C ALA A 306 -13.74 -11.78 -0.42
N CYS A 307 -13.84 -10.71 -1.21
CA CYS A 307 -13.13 -9.45 -1.05
C CYS A 307 -13.92 -8.40 -0.25
N GLY A 308 -15.25 -8.54 -0.14
CA GLY A 308 -16.14 -7.55 0.45
C GLY A 308 -16.22 -6.28 -0.39
N ALA A 309 -16.58 -6.40 -1.68
CA ALA A 309 -16.46 -5.33 -2.68
C ALA A 309 -17.08 -3.98 -2.27
N ALA A 310 -18.23 -3.95 -1.60
CA ALA A 310 -18.85 -2.72 -1.12
C ALA A 310 -17.95 -1.90 -0.15
N GLY A 311 -17.09 -2.60 0.60
CA GLY A 311 -16.14 -1.99 1.53
C GLY A 311 -14.90 -1.38 0.86
N TRP A 312 -14.72 -1.57 -0.45
CA TRP A 312 -13.71 -0.87 -1.24
C TRP A 312 -14.21 0.50 -1.71
N TYR A 313 -15.52 0.68 -1.90
CA TYR A 313 -16.08 1.91 -2.49
C TYR A 313 -15.74 3.19 -1.69
N GLY A 314 -15.46 3.08 -0.38
CA GLY A 314 -15.01 4.18 0.47
C GLY A 314 -13.51 4.49 0.35
N GLU A 315 -12.70 3.51 -0.07
CA GLU A 315 -11.28 3.66 -0.44
C GLU A 315 -11.19 4.41 -1.78
N GLU A 316 -11.95 3.93 -2.76
CA GLU A 316 -11.91 4.45 -4.13
C GLU A 316 -12.42 5.90 -4.23
N THR A 317 -13.48 6.23 -3.48
CA THR A 317 -13.99 7.61 -3.39
C THR A 317 -13.04 8.50 -2.60
N LEU A 318 -12.42 8.00 -1.52
CA LEU A 318 -11.35 8.70 -0.81
C LEU A 318 -10.18 9.04 -1.75
N ASP A 319 -9.64 8.07 -2.49
CA ASP A 319 -8.50 8.29 -3.38
C ASP A 319 -8.83 9.28 -4.50
N VAL A 320 -9.96 9.12 -5.18
CA VAL A 320 -10.38 10.02 -6.28
C VAL A 320 -10.66 11.43 -5.77
N GLU A 321 -11.36 11.58 -4.64
CA GLU A 321 -11.64 12.90 -4.06
C GLU A 321 -10.38 13.55 -3.49
N ALA A 322 -9.51 12.82 -2.80
CA ALA A 322 -8.27 13.36 -2.22
C ALA A 322 -7.28 13.82 -3.30
N VAL A 323 -7.13 13.08 -4.41
CA VAL A 323 -6.27 13.51 -5.52
C VAL A 323 -6.78 14.82 -6.10
N HIS A 324 -8.08 14.93 -6.39
CA HIS A 324 -8.69 16.14 -6.96
C HIS A 324 -8.71 17.32 -5.97
N ALA A 325 -8.94 17.04 -4.69
CA ALA A 325 -8.94 18.01 -3.61
C ALA A 325 -7.54 18.62 -3.37
N VAL A 326 -6.45 17.97 -3.79
CA VAL A 326 -5.09 18.55 -3.73
C VAL A 326 -4.62 19.06 -5.09
N ALA A 327 -4.94 18.37 -6.19
CA ALA A 327 -4.54 18.71 -7.56
C ALA A 327 -5.76 18.85 -8.51
N PRO A 328 -6.54 19.94 -8.42
CA PRO A 328 -7.85 20.08 -9.07
C PRO A 328 -7.85 20.24 -10.61
N ASP A 329 -6.69 20.40 -11.26
CA ASP A 329 -6.55 20.37 -12.74
C ASP A 329 -5.81 19.09 -13.22
N ALA A 330 -5.47 18.16 -12.33
CA ALA A 330 -4.87 16.88 -12.73
C ALA A 330 -5.92 15.99 -13.41
N SER A 331 -5.48 15.17 -14.37
CA SER A 331 -6.32 14.16 -15.01
C SER A 331 -6.23 12.85 -14.23
N ILE A 332 -7.36 12.33 -13.76
CA ILE A 332 -7.47 11.14 -12.91
C ILE A 332 -7.92 9.94 -13.76
N THR A 333 -7.14 8.85 -13.72
CA THR A 333 -7.53 7.56 -14.30
C THR A 333 -7.65 6.51 -13.20
N TYR A 334 -8.87 6.19 -12.79
CA TYR A 334 -9.13 5.05 -11.92
C TYR A 334 -8.99 3.75 -12.72
N VAL A 335 -8.20 2.79 -12.24
CA VAL A 335 -7.91 1.51 -12.93
C VAL A 335 -8.28 0.33 -12.04
N GLY A 336 -9.52 -0.14 -12.20
CA GLY A 336 -10.08 -1.21 -11.37
C GLY A 336 -9.46 -2.58 -11.65
N ALA A 337 -9.12 -3.28 -10.58
CA ALA A 337 -8.78 -4.71 -10.59
C ALA A 337 -10.04 -5.60 -10.47
N ALA A 338 -9.89 -6.91 -10.74
CA ALA A 338 -11.04 -7.80 -10.93
C ALA A 338 -11.87 -8.07 -9.65
N SER A 339 -11.39 -7.96 -8.42
CA SER A 339 -10.17 -8.65 -8.00
C SER A 339 -9.38 -7.91 -6.91
N CYS A 340 -9.57 -8.24 -5.63
CA CYS A 340 -8.58 -7.91 -4.59
C CYS A 340 -7.47 -8.97 -4.46
N PHE A 341 -7.33 -9.89 -5.43
CA PHE A 341 -6.18 -10.79 -5.54
C PHE A 341 -4.98 -10.08 -6.20
N ASP A 342 -3.79 -10.32 -5.66
CA ASP A 342 -2.49 -9.79 -6.07
C ASP A 342 -2.30 -9.81 -7.58
N ASN A 343 -2.64 -10.94 -8.20
CA ASN A 343 -2.56 -11.16 -9.64
C ASN A 343 -3.44 -10.18 -10.45
N ASP A 344 -4.57 -9.74 -9.92
CA ASP A 344 -5.52 -8.85 -10.60
C ASP A 344 -5.23 -7.36 -10.32
N LEU A 345 -4.70 -7.06 -9.12
CA LEU A 345 -4.13 -5.75 -8.78
C LEU A 345 -2.88 -5.47 -9.63
N LEU A 346 -2.00 -6.45 -9.75
CA LEU A 346 -0.84 -6.43 -10.63
C LEU A 346 -1.23 -6.32 -12.12
N ASP A 347 -2.37 -6.85 -12.55
CA ASP A 347 -2.89 -6.57 -13.89
C ASP A 347 -3.26 -5.11 -14.09
N SER A 348 -3.83 -4.44 -13.08
CA SER A 348 -4.13 -3.00 -13.17
C SER A 348 -2.88 -2.14 -13.19
N LEU A 349 -1.84 -2.48 -12.42
CA LEU A 349 -0.52 -1.85 -12.52
C LEU A 349 0.11 -2.07 -13.91
N ASN A 350 0.04 -3.30 -14.45
CA ASN A 350 0.54 -3.60 -15.79
C ASN A 350 -0.25 -2.86 -16.89
N LYS A 351 -1.58 -2.74 -16.81
CA LYS A 351 -2.38 -1.91 -17.74
C LYS A 351 -1.90 -0.46 -17.76
N ILE A 352 -1.51 0.10 -16.60
CA ILE A 352 -0.98 1.47 -16.49
C ILE A 352 0.36 1.60 -17.21
N VAL A 353 1.28 0.66 -17.02
CA VAL A 353 2.59 0.65 -17.70
C VAL A 353 2.42 0.43 -19.20
N ASP A 354 1.76 -0.66 -19.61
CA ASP A 354 1.61 -1.11 -21.00
C ASP A 354 1.06 -0.04 -21.95
N ASN A 355 0.13 0.77 -21.44
CA ASN A 355 -0.55 1.83 -22.18
C ASN A 355 -0.11 3.24 -21.72
N HIS A 356 0.85 3.31 -20.80
CA HIS A 356 1.34 4.51 -20.12
C HIS A 356 0.17 5.45 -19.74
N LEU A 357 -0.76 4.97 -18.91
CA LEU A 357 -2.03 5.64 -18.64
C LEU A 357 -1.88 6.94 -17.83
N ALA A 358 -0.89 6.99 -16.93
CA ALA A 358 -0.60 8.09 -16.02
C ALA A 358 0.90 8.24 -15.76
N ASP A 359 1.31 9.37 -15.17
CA ASP A 359 2.70 9.68 -14.81
C ASP A 359 2.98 9.35 -13.31
N ILE A 360 1.91 9.24 -12.53
CA ILE A 360 1.88 9.05 -11.07
C ILE A 360 0.77 8.03 -10.78
N VAL A 361 0.97 7.13 -9.81
CA VAL A 361 -0.02 6.10 -9.43
C VAL A 361 -0.18 6.05 -7.90
N SER A 362 -1.37 6.35 -7.39
CA SER A 362 -1.79 6.11 -6.00
C SER A 362 -2.32 4.68 -5.84
N ASN A 363 -2.06 4.07 -4.68
CA ASN A 363 -2.46 2.71 -4.34
C ASN A 363 -2.68 2.66 -2.82
N SER A 364 -3.92 2.44 -2.39
CA SER A 364 -4.34 2.49 -0.98
C SER A 364 -4.59 1.09 -0.38
N TRP A 365 -3.84 0.10 -0.89
CA TRP A 365 -3.98 -1.31 -0.56
C TRP A 365 -2.64 -2.00 -0.30
N GLY A 366 -2.69 -3.06 0.51
CA GLY A 366 -1.54 -3.88 0.88
C GLY A 366 -1.91 -5.05 1.81
N ASP A 367 -0.89 -5.79 2.22
CA ASP A 367 -0.94 -6.79 3.29
C ASP A 367 0.42 -6.88 3.99
N ILE A 368 0.51 -7.64 5.08
CA ILE A 368 1.74 -7.76 5.88
C ILE A 368 2.88 -8.45 5.10
N GLU A 369 4.13 -8.00 5.28
CA GLU A 369 5.32 -8.56 4.60
C GLU A 369 5.46 -10.08 4.78
N ALA A 370 5.05 -10.66 5.92
CA ALA A 370 5.09 -12.12 6.12
C ALA A 370 4.11 -12.93 5.24
N ASN A 371 3.18 -12.27 4.52
CA ASN A 371 2.38 -12.88 3.46
C ASN A 371 2.99 -12.70 2.06
N GLN A 372 3.96 -11.80 1.87
CA GLN A 372 4.66 -11.64 0.59
C GLN A 372 5.51 -12.89 0.30
N THR A 373 5.38 -13.43 -0.91
CA THR A 373 6.32 -14.44 -1.44
C THR A 373 7.38 -13.75 -2.31
N PRO A 374 8.65 -14.20 -2.32
CA PRO A 374 9.67 -13.53 -3.15
C PRO A 374 9.42 -13.64 -4.66
N ASP A 375 8.61 -14.60 -5.12
CA ASP A 375 8.08 -14.65 -6.48
C ASP A 375 7.10 -13.51 -6.78
N LEU A 376 6.11 -13.30 -5.92
CA LEU A 376 5.19 -12.17 -6.03
C LEU A 376 5.93 -10.83 -5.94
N ALA A 377 6.89 -10.72 -5.02
CA ALA A 377 7.75 -9.54 -4.90
C ALA A 377 8.50 -9.26 -6.21
N ALA A 378 9.08 -10.28 -6.86
CA ALA A 378 9.78 -10.12 -8.13
C ALA A 378 8.86 -9.66 -9.29
N ALA A 379 7.61 -10.12 -9.32
CA ALA A 379 6.63 -9.71 -10.33
C ALA A 379 6.16 -8.25 -10.14
N TYR A 380 5.94 -7.82 -8.90
CA TYR A 380 5.72 -6.41 -8.57
C TYR A 380 6.94 -5.55 -8.91
N ASP A 381 8.15 -5.92 -8.46
CA ASP A 381 9.39 -5.17 -8.69
C ASP A 381 9.72 -5.02 -10.19
N GLN A 382 9.46 -6.03 -11.02
CA GLN A 382 9.63 -5.91 -12.48
C GLN A 382 8.68 -4.86 -13.06
N THR A 383 7.43 -4.83 -12.61
CA THR A 383 6.40 -3.86 -13.04
C THR A 383 6.75 -2.44 -12.58
N PHE A 384 7.21 -2.28 -11.34
CA PHE A 384 7.67 -1.00 -10.82
C PHE A 384 8.94 -0.50 -11.53
N GLN A 385 9.86 -1.39 -11.87
CA GLN A 385 11.04 -1.05 -12.70
C GLN A 385 10.66 -0.65 -14.12
N PHE A 386 9.65 -1.28 -14.74
CA PHE A 386 9.14 -0.83 -16.04
C PHE A 386 8.55 0.59 -15.95
N GLY A 387 7.70 0.88 -14.95
CA GLY A 387 7.23 2.25 -14.73
C GLY A 387 8.37 3.24 -14.47
N ALA A 388 9.37 2.87 -13.67
CA ALA A 388 10.53 3.71 -13.40
C ALA A 388 11.37 4.04 -14.65
N VAL A 389 11.55 3.10 -15.60
CA VAL A 389 12.21 3.42 -16.89
C VAL A 389 11.35 4.24 -17.83
N GLU A 390 10.03 4.28 -17.61
CA GLU A 390 9.07 5.07 -18.39
C GLU A 390 8.77 6.45 -17.82
N GLY A 391 9.13 6.71 -16.57
CA GLY A 391 8.82 7.97 -15.90
C GLY A 391 7.48 7.98 -15.18
N ILE A 392 6.96 6.79 -14.84
CA ILE A 392 5.82 6.57 -13.97
C ILE A 392 6.34 6.38 -12.53
N GLY A 393 5.73 7.07 -11.56
CA GLY A 393 6.01 6.91 -10.13
C GLY A 393 4.86 6.20 -9.40
N PHE A 394 5.16 5.13 -8.66
CA PHE A 394 4.18 4.44 -7.80
C PHE A 394 4.28 4.93 -6.34
N TYR A 395 3.13 5.12 -5.71
CA TYR A 395 2.96 5.59 -4.33
C TYR A 395 2.02 4.60 -3.64
N PHE A 396 2.42 4.10 -2.47
CA PHE A 396 1.68 3.09 -1.70
C PHE A 396 1.47 3.57 -0.26
N SER A 397 0.27 3.36 0.27
CA SER A 397 -0.01 3.48 1.70
C SER A 397 0.90 2.55 2.50
N SER A 398 1.51 3.03 3.59
CA SER A 398 2.51 2.24 4.34
C SER A 398 1.94 1.29 5.40
N GLY A 399 0.62 1.35 5.66
CA GLY A 399 -0.10 0.51 6.63
C GLY A 399 -0.83 1.33 7.69
N ASP A 400 -1.75 0.69 8.43
CA ASP A 400 -2.68 1.38 9.36
C ASP A 400 -2.64 0.83 10.81
N ASN A 401 -1.78 -0.15 11.11
CA ASN A 401 -1.69 -0.81 12.42
C ASN A 401 -0.31 -0.64 13.11
N GLY A 402 0.44 0.42 12.80
CA GLY A 402 1.80 0.64 13.30
C GLY A 402 2.79 -0.37 12.71
N ASP A 403 3.73 -0.87 13.52
CA ASP A 403 4.69 -1.91 13.12
C ASP A 403 4.11 -3.34 13.08
N GLU A 404 2.80 -3.45 12.88
CA GLU A 404 2.01 -4.68 12.84
C GLU A 404 2.06 -5.55 14.13
N VAL A 405 2.75 -5.14 15.20
CA VAL A 405 2.79 -5.89 16.47
C VAL A 405 1.41 -6.01 17.11
N ALA A 406 0.61 -4.93 17.09
CA ALA A 406 -0.73 -4.94 17.68
C ALA A 406 -1.72 -5.85 16.93
N ASN A 407 -1.52 -6.08 15.63
CA ASN A 407 -2.39 -6.87 14.76
C ASN A 407 -1.92 -8.33 14.61
N THR A 408 -0.60 -8.57 14.58
CA THR A 408 0.00 -9.89 14.27
C THR A 408 0.90 -10.47 15.37
N GLY A 409 1.26 -9.68 16.38
CA GLY A 409 2.22 -10.06 17.42
C GLY A 409 3.68 -10.08 16.96
N THR A 410 4.00 -9.58 15.75
CA THR A 410 5.35 -9.57 15.19
C THR A 410 5.64 -8.25 14.48
N LYS A 411 6.80 -7.63 14.77
CA LYS A 411 7.30 -6.44 14.05
C LYS A 411 7.47 -6.74 12.56
N GLN A 412 6.79 -6.00 11.68
CA GLN A 412 6.94 -6.08 10.22
C GLN A 412 6.38 -4.82 9.55
N VAL A 413 6.68 -4.66 8.26
CA VAL A 413 6.12 -3.62 7.38
C VAL A 413 5.09 -4.23 6.43
N ASP A 414 4.32 -3.39 5.73
CA ASP A 414 3.39 -3.85 4.69
C ASP A 414 4.03 -3.93 3.28
N THR A 415 3.46 -4.79 2.44
CA THR A 415 3.73 -4.97 0.99
C THR A 415 2.51 -4.49 0.19
N PRO A 416 2.68 -3.89 -1.02
CA PRO A 416 3.93 -3.65 -1.75
C PRO A 416 4.78 -2.46 -1.27
N ALA A 417 4.38 -1.74 -0.22
CA ALA A 417 5.12 -0.58 0.30
C ALA A 417 6.60 -0.89 0.64
N ASN A 418 6.90 -2.12 1.07
CA ASN A 418 8.27 -2.60 1.30
C ASN A 418 9.18 -2.63 0.06
N SER A 419 8.66 -2.55 -1.17
CA SER A 419 9.48 -2.54 -2.40
C SER A 419 10.48 -1.38 -2.43
N ALA A 420 11.64 -1.62 -3.05
CA ALA A 420 12.69 -0.63 -3.31
C ALA A 420 12.41 0.27 -4.53
N TRP A 421 11.28 0.07 -5.22
CA TRP A 421 10.89 0.79 -6.44
C TRP A 421 9.56 1.54 -6.34
N VAL A 422 9.00 1.64 -5.12
CA VAL A 422 7.80 2.45 -4.82
C VAL A 422 8.10 3.51 -3.75
N THR A 423 7.33 4.59 -3.76
CA THR A 423 7.31 5.56 -2.66
C THR A 423 6.35 5.04 -1.59
N ALA A 424 6.86 4.60 -0.45
CA ALA A 424 6.01 4.25 0.69
C ALA A 424 5.59 5.51 1.43
N VAL A 425 4.28 5.68 1.67
CA VAL A 425 3.70 6.91 2.21
C VAL A 425 3.14 6.69 3.61
N GLY A 426 3.83 7.31 4.57
CA GLY A 426 3.50 7.34 5.99
C GLY A 426 2.42 8.34 6.35
N GLY A 427 2.07 8.37 7.64
CA GLY A 427 0.89 9.07 8.14
C GLY A 427 1.18 10.05 9.26
N THR A 428 0.56 11.22 9.20
CA THR A 428 0.58 12.24 10.27
C THR A 428 -0.80 12.51 10.86
N SER A 429 -0.79 13.08 12.07
CA SER A 429 -1.95 13.79 12.63
C SER A 429 -1.76 15.28 12.40
N LEU A 430 -2.57 15.89 11.53
CA LEU A 430 -2.36 17.25 11.01
C LEU A 430 -3.18 18.30 11.77
N ALA A 431 -2.55 19.40 12.17
CA ALA A 431 -3.22 20.59 12.69
C ALA A 431 -3.20 21.74 11.66
N VAL A 432 -4.34 21.93 10.96
CA VAL A 432 -4.63 23.15 10.19
C VAL A 432 -5.48 24.08 11.04
N GLY A 433 -4.97 25.25 11.36
CA GLY A 433 -5.59 26.26 12.22
C GLY A 433 -6.41 27.32 11.47
N LYS A 434 -6.76 28.40 12.19
CA LYS A 434 -7.64 29.47 11.69
C LYS A 434 -7.10 30.12 10.41
N GLY A 435 -7.93 30.15 9.37
CA GLY A 435 -7.54 30.72 8.07
C GLY A 435 -6.64 29.79 7.25
N ASP A 436 -6.87 28.47 7.36
CA ASP A 436 -6.24 27.41 6.58
C ASP A 436 -4.71 27.33 6.74
N LYS A 437 -4.19 27.78 7.89
CA LYS A 437 -2.76 27.81 8.18
C LYS A 437 -2.28 26.50 8.80
N TYR A 438 -1.20 25.93 8.28
CA TYR A 438 -0.43 24.90 8.97
C TYR A 438 -0.05 25.35 10.40
N GLN A 439 -0.11 24.44 11.37
CA GLN A 439 0.36 24.67 12.74
C GLN A 439 1.44 23.66 13.15
N PHE A 440 1.14 22.37 13.07
CA PHE A 440 2.05 21.27 13.36
C PHE A 440 1.52 19.95 12.79
N GLU A 441 2.38 18.93 12.77
CA GLU A 441 2.02 17.53 12.62
C GLU A 441 2.66 16.70 13.74
N THR A 442 2.00 15.61 14.14
CA THR A 442 2.64 14.49 14.85
C THR A 442 2.73 13.29 13.91
N GLY A 443 3.52 12.27 14.28
CA GLY A 443 3.29 10.92 13.74
C GLY A 443 1.83 10.49 13.97
N TRP A 444 1.25 9.73 13.05
CA TRP A 444 -0.07 9.15 13.29
C TRP A 444 0.06 7.89 14.15
N GLY A 445 -0.50 7.97 15.35
CA GLY A 445 -0.81 6.83 16.20
C GLY A 445 -1.83 7.27 17.25
N THR A 446 -2.82 6.42 17.52
CA THR A 446 -3.98 6.76 18.35
C THR A 446 -4.23 5.73 19.44
N GLU A 447 -4.11 6.15 20.70
CA GLU A 447 -4.75 5.47 21.83
C GLU A 447 -6.17 6.01 22.03
N LYS A 448 -7.06 5.16 22.56
CA LYS A 448 -8.46 5.50 22.84
C LYS A 448 -8.84 5.17 24.28
N ALA A 449 -9.28 6.17 25.03
CA ALA A 449 -10.04 5.99 26.27
C ALA A 449 -11.48 6.51 26.10
N ALA A 450 -12.45 5.78 26.67
CA ALA A 450 -13.86 6.17 26.64
C ALA A 450 -14.18 7.13 27.80
N LEU A 451 -15.19 7.98 27.63
CA LEU A 451 -15.74 8.76 28.75
C LEU A 451 -16.38 7.79 29.76
N ALA A 452 -16.08 7.97 31.05
CA ALA A 452 -16.71 7.18 32.11
C ALA A 452 -18.20 7.53 32.25
N ALA A 453 -19.00 6.60 32.77
CA ALA A 453 -20.45 6.76 32.90
C ALA A 453 -20.89 7.92 33.81
N ASP A 454 -19.98 8.44 34.65
CA ASP A 454 -20.23 9.61 35.50
C ASP A 454 -19.94 10.96 34.81
N GLY A 455 -19.39 10.94 33.60
CA GLY A 455 -18.97 12.11 32.82
C GLY A 455 -17.73 12.86 33.34
N LYS A 456 -17.10 12.40 34.42
CA LYS A 456 -16.04 13.14 35.14
C LYS A 456 -14.63 12.60 34.90
N SER A 457 -14.49 11.40 34.34
CA SER A 457 -13.20 10.76 34.11
C SER A 457 -13.13 10.03 32.75
N TRP A 458 -11.92 9.62 32.36
CA TRP A 458 -11.65 8.81 31.18
C TRP A 458 -11.32 7.36 31.61
N THR A 459 -12.11 6.39 31.15
CA THR A 459 -11.94 4.98 31.50
C THR A 459 -10.68 4.40 30.86
N GLY A 460 -9.72 3.98 31.70
CA GLY A 460 -8.49 3.32 31.26
C GLY A 460 -7.46 4.26 30.60
N PHE A 461 -7.52 5.56 30.86
CA PHE A 461 -6.63 6.58 30.28
C PHE A 461 -5.12 6.24 30.46
N PRO A 462 -4.26 6.40 29.43
CA PRO A 462 -4.51 7.03 28.12
C PRO A 462 -5.40 6.20 27.17
N GLY A 463 -5.45 4.88 27.37
CA GLY A 463 -6.29 3.97 26.60
C GLY A 463 -5.50 2.79 26.04
N ALA A 464 -6.13 2.06 25.12
CA ALA A 464 -5.44 1.09 24.27
C ALA A 464 -5.14 1.73 22.90
N PHE A 465 -4.01 1.37 22.29
CA PHE A 465 -3.73 1.66 20.88
C PHE A 465 -4.84 1.10 19.97
N THR A 466 -5.16 1.84 18.90
CA THR A 466 -6.26 1.49 17.99
C THR A 466 -5.87 1.50 16.50
N SER A 467 -4.95 2.36 16.10
CA SER A 467 -4.42 2.47 14.72
C SER A 467 -3.27 3.48 14.68
N GLY A 468 -2.41 3.37 13.67
CA GLY A 468 -1.24 4.23 13.47
C GLY A 468 -0.53 3.93 12.16
N ALA A 469 0.28 4.88 11.67
CA ALA A 469 0.96 4.75 10.38
C ALA A 469 1.90 3.54 10.36
N GLY A 470 1.80 2.73 9.30
CA GLY A 470 2.64 1.56 9.10
C GLY A 470 4.08 1.94 8.79
N GLY A 471 5.03 1.19 9.35
CA GLY A 471 6.43 1.56 9.28
C GLY A 471 7.35 0.58 10.02
N GLY A 472 8.64 0.89 9.99
CA GLY A 472 9.71 0.03 10.49
C GLY A 472 10.63 -0.43 9.36
N THR A 473 11.24 -1.61 9.50
CA THR A 473 12.26 -2.10 8.55
C THR A 473 11.91 -3.48 8.01
N SER A 474 12.10 -3.65 6.69
CA SER A 474 11.88 -4.89 5.95
C SER A 474 12.83 -6.01 6.36
N LYS A 475 12.36 -7.25 6.24
CA LYS A 475 13.13 -8.50 6.39
C LYS A 475 13.49 -9.12 5.04
N THR A 476 12.89 -8.67 3.94
CA THR A 476 13.04 -9.27 2.60
C THR A 476 13.77 -8.36 1.61
N VAL A 477 13.66 -7.03 1.75
CA VAL A 477 14.21 -6.04 0.80
C VAL A 477 15.45 -5.35 1.39
N ALA A 478 16.59 -5.46 0.72
CA ALA A 478 17.85 -4.84 1.12
C ALA A 478 17.82 -3.30 0.96
N GLN A 479 18.64 -2.57 1.73
CA GLN A 479 18.61 -1.10 1.74
C GLN A 479 18.92 -0.51 0.35
N PRO A 480 17.97 0.23 -0.27
CA PRO A 480 18.15 0.82 -1.58
C PRO A 480 19.19 1.95 -1.56
N PHE A 481 19.78 2.24 -2.72
CA PHE A 481 20.89 3.19 -2.82
C PHE A 481 20.56 4.61 -2.32
N TYR A 482 19.30 5.04 -2.45
CA TYR A 482 18.84 6.37 -2.05
C TYR A 482 18.65 6.53 -0.54
N GLN A 483 18.48 5.44 0.22
CA GLN A 483 18.38 5.46 1.69
C GLN A 483 19.75 5.61 2.39
N LYS A 484 20.84 5.31 1.66
CA LYS A 484 22.20 5.26 2.23
C LYS A 484 22.69 6.66 2.60
N GLY A 485 23.05 6.84 3.87
CA GLY A 485 23.47 8.13 4.43
C GLY A 485 22.33 9.04 4.91
N VAL A 486 21.07 8.64 4.71
CA VAL A 486 19.89 9.33 5.26
C VAL A 486 19.24 8.51 6.37
N VAL A 487 18.92 7.24 6.11
CA VAL A 487 18.29 6.37 7.11
C VAL A 487 19.28 6.03 8.23
N PRO A 488 18.93 6.24 9.51
CA PRO A 488 19.77 5.87 10.65
C PRO A 488 20.13 4.39 10.63
N GLY A 489 21.42 4.08 10.83
CA GLY A 489 21.91 2.70 10.77
C GLY A 489 21.17 1.73 11.71
N ALA A 490 20.78 2.21 12.90
CA ALA A 490 20.01 1.43 13.88
C ALA A 490 18.60 1.04 13.40
N LEU A 491 17.96 1.85 12.54
CA LEU A 491 16.70 1.48 11.89
C LEU A 491 16.97 0.51 10.74
N ALA A 492 17.93 0.85 9.87
CA ALA A 492 18.26 0.03 8.70
C ALA A 492 18.71 -1.40 9.07
N THR A 493 19.37 -1.60 10.21
CA THR A 493 19.77 -2.93 10.71
C THR A 493 18.86 -3.49 11.81
N ALA A 494 17.64 -2.97 12.00
CA ALA A 494 16.75 -3.40 13.09
C ALA A 494 16.40 -4.91 13.08
N ASN A 495 16.55 -5.59 11.93
CA ASN A 495 16.34 -7.03 11.77
C ASN A 495 17.62 -7.89 11.81
N GLY A 496 18.82 -7.32 12.04
CA GLY A 496 20.07 -8.09 12.05
C GLY A 496 21.33 -7.23 11.92
N THR A 497 22.27 -7.66 11.06
CA THR A 497 23.50 -6.91 10.73
C THR A 497 23.49 -6.32 9.31
N THR A 498 22.62 -6.81 8.44
CA THR A 498 22.42 -6.28 7.08
C THR A 498 21.55 -5.03 7.13
N ALA A 499 21.92 -4.00 6.36
CA ALA A 499 21.06 -2.84 6.15
C ALA A 499 19.92 -3.17 5.16
N MET A 500 18.68 -3.00 5.60
CA MET A 500 17.45 -3.32 4.87
C MET A 500 16.65 -2.06 4.53
N ARG A 501 15.60 -2.20 3.72
CA ARG A 501 14.68 -1.11 3.33
C ARG A 501 13.82 -0.70 4.53
N THR A 502 13.98 0.53 4.99
CA THR A 502 13.12 1.12 6.03
C THR A 502 11.92 1.81 5.39
N VAL A 503 10.79 1.85 6.08
CA VAL A 503 9.47 2.37 5.66
C VAL A 503 9.01 3.36 6.75
N PRO A 504 8.35 4.48 6.40
CA PRO A 504 8.01 4.97 5.06
C PRO A 504 9.08 5.88 4.44
N ASP A 505 8.91 6.31 3.19
CA ASP A 505 9.85 7.22 2.51
C ASP A 505 9.51 8.70 2.74
N ILE A 506 8.23 9.04 2.86
CA ILE A 506 7.66 10.39 3.03
C ILE A 506 6.27 10.25 3.70
N ALA A 507 5.67 11.31 4.23
CA ALA A 507 4.34 11.23 4.83
C ALA A 507 3.39 12.41 4.52
N ALA A 508 2.10 12.18 4.75
CA ALA A 508 1.04 13.19 4.77
C ALA A 508 -0.06 12.81 5.78
N VAL A 509 -1.10 13.64 5.90
CA VAL A 509 -2.21 13.41 6.83
C VAL A 509 -2.86 12.03 6.64
N ALA A 510 -2.95 11.29 7.73
CA ALA A 510 -3.55 9.96 7.78
C ALA A 510 -4.52 9.78 8.94
N ASP A 511 -4.29 10.43 10.09
CA ASP A 511 -5.09 10.17 11.29
C ASP A 511 -6.59 10.44 11.07
N PRO A 512 -7.49 9.45 11.18
CA PRO A 512 -8.94 9.64 11.04
C PRO A 512 -9.57 10.57 12.10
N ASN A 513 -8.81 11.07 13.08
CA ASN A 513 -9.21 12.11 14.01
C ASN A 513 -8.88 13.53 13.53
N THR A 514 -7.93 13.67 12.59
CA THR A 514 -7.60 14.90 11.84
C THR A 514 -7.79 14.73 10.31
N GLY A 515 -8.49 13.69 9.89
CA GLY A 515 -8.52 13.24 8.49
C GLY A 515 -9.37 14.09 7.54
N PHE A 516 -9.42 13.63 6.29
CA PHE A 516 -10.14 14.26 5.19
C PHE A 516 -11.67 14.09 5.34
N LYS A 517 -12.42 15.08 4.88
CA LYS A 517 -13.87 14.95 4.68
C LYS A 517 -14.09 14.30 3.32
N VAL A 518 -14.83 13.20 3.26
CA VAL A 518 -15.12 12.42 2.04
C VAL A 518 -16.63 12.40 1.77
N GLY A 519 -17.01 12.35 0.49
CA GLY A 519 -18.35 12.11 -0.01
C GLY A 519 -18.52 10.70 -0.55
N GLN A 520 -19.64 10.04 -0.24
CA GLN A 520 -19.92 8.70 -0.75
C GLN A 520 -21.42 8.42 -0.73
N THR A 521 -21.95 7.82 -1.80
CA THR A 521 -23.29 7.24 -1.81
C THR A 521 -23.28 5.93 -0.99
N GLN A 522 -24.18 5.86 -0.01
CA GLN A 522 -24.22 4.81 1.00
C GLN A 522 -25.65 4.29 1.16
N THR A 523 -25.82 3.05 1.63
CA THR A 523 -27.15 2.45 1.86
C THR A 523 -27.67 2.80 3.26
N PHE A 524 -28.86 3.39 3.33
CA PHE A 524 -29.51 3.84 4.55
C PHE A 524 -30.39 2.73 5.18
N PRO A 525 -30.82 2.85 6.45
CA PRO A 525 -31.62 1.83 7.13
C PRO A 525 -33.01 1.54 6.50
N ASP A 526 -33.49 2.42 5.62
CA ASP A 526 -34.71 2.25 4.82
C ASP A 526 -34.47 1.54 3.46
N GLY A 527 -33.22 1.14 3.18
CA GLY A 527 -32.79 0.55 1.92
C GLY A 527 -32.50 1.54 0.80
N SER A 528 -32.66 2.85 1.03
CA SER A 528 -32.34 3.87 0.04
C SER A 528 -30.84 4.12 -0.08
N GLN A 529 -30.36 4.39 -1.29
CA GLN A 529 -28.97 4.79 -1.54
C GLN A 529 -28.90 6.31 -1.65
N GLN A 530 -28.10 6.97 -0.81
CA GLN A 530 -28.00 8.43 -0.79
C GLN A 530 -26.55 8.90 -0.59
N TYR A 531 -26.15 9.97 -1.26
CA TYR A 531 -24.90 10.67 -1.01
C TYR A 531 -24.86 11.22 0.43
N SER A 532 -23.79 10.90 1.15
CA SER A 532 -23.57 11.29 2.55
C SER A 532 -22.09 11.61 2.77
N GLU A 533 -21.79 12.48 3.74
CA GLU A 533 -20.43 12.93 4.04
C GLU A 533 -20.00 12.53 5.44
N TYR A 534 -18.77 12.04 5.54
CA TYR A 534 -18.14 11.67 6.80
C TYR A 534 -16.64 12.02 6.76
N ARG A 535 -15.88 11.53 7.73
CA ARG A 535 -14.44 11.75 7.83
C ARG A 535 -13.70 10.43 7.90
N ILE A 536 -12.73 10.28 7.01
CA ILE A 536 -11.90 9.08 6.84
C ILE A 536 -10.42 9.47 6.96
N GLY A 537 -9.54 8.49 6.95
CA GLY A 537 -8.09 8.60 7.09
C GLY A 537 -7.46 7.27 6.70
N GLY A 538 -6.44 6.85 7.45
CA GLY A 538 -5.52 5.79 7.04
C GLY A 538 -4.36 6.37 6.25
N THR A 539 -3.28 5.61 6.09
CA THR A 539 -2.24 5.93 5.10
C THR A 539 -2.79 5.86 3.67
N SER A 540 -3.96 5.24 3.49
CA SER A 540 -4.89 5.42 2.37
C SER A 540 -5.24 6.86 2.02
N LEU A 541 -5.29 7.79 2.98
CA LEU A 541 -5.44 9.22 2.67
C LEU A 541 -4.10 9.85 2.29
N ALA A 542 -3.01 9.41 2.91
CA ALA A 542 -1.71 10.01 2.70
C ALA A 542 -1.15 9.71 1.30
N ALA A 543 -1.34 8.49 0.78
CA ALA A 543 -0.91 8.09 -0.57
C ALA A 543 -1.47 8.96 -1.71
N PRO A 544 -2.80 9.18 -1.87
CA PRO A 544 -3.37 10.06 -2.89
C PRO A 544 -3.01 11.53 -2.65
N VAL A 545 -2.88 11.98 -1.39
CA VAL A 545 -2.40 13.34 -1.07
C VAL A 545 -0.97 13.55 -1.57
N ILE A 546 -0.06 12.59 -1.34
CA ILE A 546 1.32 12.66 -1.85
C ILE A 546 1.36 12.53 -3.38
N ALA A 547 0.56 11.64 -3.98
CA ALA A 547 0.43 11.53 -5.44
C ALA A 547 -0.01 12.86 -6.07
N ALA A 548 -0.95 13.56 -5.45
CA ALA A 548 -1.39 14.88 -5.90
C ALA A 548 -0.35 15.98 -5.65
N VAL A 549 0.31 16.02 -4.48
CA VAL A 549 1.45 16.93 -4.24
C VAL A 549 2.56 16.70 -5.27
N GLN A 550 2.80 15.46 -5.66
CA GLN A 550 3.74 15.13 -6.74
C GLN A 550 3.26 15.65 -8.10
N ALA A 551 1.95 15.65 -8.38
CA ALA A 551 1.41 16.30 -9.57
C ALA A 551 1.65 17.82 -9.55
N LEU A 552 1.54 18.47 -8.38
CA LEU A 552 1.91 19.89 -8.22
C LEU A 552 3.41 20.12 -8.47
N ALA A 553 4.28 19.22 -7.99
CA ALA A 553 5.72 19.26 -8.22
C ALA A 553 6.11 19.01 -9.68
N GLN A 554 5.40 18.13 -10.38
CA GLN A 554 5.60 17.86 -11.81
C GLN A 554 5.11 19.02 -12.68
N GLU A 555 3.99 19.66 -12.32
CA GLU A 555 3.57 20.93 -12.92
C GLU A 555 4.64 22.01 -12.69
N ALA A 556 5.23 22.10 -11.49
CA ALA A 556 6.34 22.99 -11.19
C ALA A 556 7.61 22.70 -12.02
N ARG A 557 7.86 21.43 -12.36
CA ARG A 557 8.92 20.98 -13.29
C ARG A 557 8.62 21.29 -14.76
N GLY A 558 7.48 21.94 -15.07
CA GLY A 558 7.04 22.27 -16.43
C GLY A 558 6.39 21.08 -17.14
N GLY A 559 5.64 20.25 -16.41
CA GLY A 559 4.95 19.05 -16.91
C GLY A 559 5.85 17.84 -17.16
N LYS A 560 7.18 18.00 -17.08
CA LYS A 560 8.15 16.91 -17.32
C LYS A 560 8.08 15.87 -16.19
N ALA A 561 7.70 14.64 -16.53
CA ALA A 561 7.61 13.47 -15.65
C ALA A 561 8.74 13.37 -14.61
N ILE A 562 8.41 13.18 -13.33
CA ILE A 562 9.40 12.92 -12.26
C ILE A 562 9.70 11.42 -12.14
N GLY A 563 8.72 10.56 -12.47
CA GLY A 563 8.83 9.11 -12.34
C GLY A 563 9.02 8.64 -10.90
N PHE A 564 9.78 7.57 -10.73
CA PHE A 564 10.13 7.02 -9.42
C PHE A 564 10.88 8.06 -8.57
N ALA A 565 10.19 8.60 -7.56
CA ALA A 565 10.61 9.85 -6.92
C ALA A 565 11.63 9.68 -5.79
N ASN A 566 11.78 8.50 -5.19
CA ASN A 566 12.59 8.33 -3.98
C ASN A 566 14.02 8.91 -4.10
N PRO A 567 14.79 8.70 -5.18
CA PRO A 567 16.13 9.30 -5.29
C PRO A 567 16.09 10.85 -5.31
N SER A 568 15.00 11.46 -5.77
CA SER A 568 14.78 12.91 -5.73
C SER A 568 14.23 13.41 -4.39
N ILE A 569 13.49 12.56 -3.64
CA ILE A 569 13.00 12.84 -2.27
C ILE A 569 14.18 12.84 -1.29
N TYR A 570 14.96 11.75 -1.26
CA TYR A 570 16.11 11.61 -0.35
C TYR A 570 17.23 12.61 -0.66
N ALA A 571 17.42 13.00 -1.92
CA ALA A 571 18.36 14.09 -2.29
C ALA A 571 17.93 15.49 -1.79
N LYS A 572 16.72 15.64 -1.21
CA LYS A 572 16.21 16.87 -0.60
C LYS A 572 16.12 16.78 0.93
N TYR A 573 16.46 15.64 1.53
CA TYR A 573 16.44 15.44 2.98
C TYR A 573 17.29 16.48 3.71
N GLY A 574 16.85 16.90 4.91
CA GLY A 574 17.48 17.97 5.69
C GLY A 574 17.34 19.39 5.12
N SER A 575 16.69 19.57 3.97
CA SER A 575 16.37 20.89 3.41
C SER A 575 14.99 21.38 3.87
N LYS A 576 14.67 22.66 3.59
CA LYS A 576 13.33 23.25 3.83
C LYS A 576 12.21 22.67 2.95
N ALA A 577 12.49 21.63 2.16
CA ALA A 577 11.47 20.89 1.42
C ALA A 577 10.46 20.19 2.34
N TYR A 578 10.85 19.83 3.57
CA TYR A 578 10.02 19.05 4.48
C TYR A 578 9.70 19.74 5.81
N HIS A 579 8.54 19.41 6.38
CA HIS A 579 8.29 19.53 7.81
C HIS A 579 8.86 18.28 8.50
N ASP A 580 9.88 18.50 9.33
CA ASP A 580 10.51 17.52 10.23
C ASP A 580 9.51 17.19 11.36
N VAL A 581 8.95 15.98 11.36
CA VAL A 581 7.81 15.60 12.23
C VAL A 581 8.33 15.00 13.54
N THR A 582 7.61 15.26 14.65
CA THR A 582 7.89 14.61 15.94
C THR A 582 6.59 14.30 16.67
N ASP A 583 6.59 13.35 17.60
CA ASP A 583 5.39 13.03 18.39
C ASP A 583 4.97 14.15 19.38
N THR A 584 5.86 15.10 19.69
CA THR A 584 5.62 16.17 20.70
C THR A 584 5.99 17.58 20.20
N PRO A 585 5.45 18.04 19.05
CA PRO A 585 5.87 19.28 18.38
C PRO A 585 5.55 20.55 19.18
N THR A 586 4.69 20.45 20.20
CA THR A 586 4.34 21.54 21.13
C THR A 586 5.01 21.41 22.50
N GLY A 587 5.95 20.46 22.67
CA GLY A 587 6.56 20.14 23.96
C GLY A 587 5.57 19.52 24.98
N SER A 588 4.41 19.06 24.53
CA SER A 588 3.38 18.45 25.36
C SER A 588 2.56 17.42 24.58
N GLU A 589 1.99 16.45 25.30
CA GLU A 589 1.09 15.44 24.74
C GLU A 589 -0.14 16.04 24.09
N LEU A 590 -0.64 15.42 23.00
CA LEU A 590 -1.72 15.94 22.18
C LEU A 590 -2.86 14.93 22.05
N ALA A 591 -4.09 15.44 22.02
CA ALA A 591 -5.30 14.64 21.91
C ALA A 591 -6.48 15.49 21.42
N VAL A 592 -7.53 14.82 20.96
CA VAL A 592 -8.83 15.40 20.63
C VAL A 592 -9.97 14.63 21.30
N ALA A 593 -11.06 15.33 21.61
CA ALA A 593 -12.32 14.71 21.98
C ALA A 593 -13.09 14.31 20.71
N ARG A 594 -13.63 13.09 20.67
CA ARG A 594 -14.41 12.56 19.55
C ARG A 594 -15.72 11.98 20.07
N VAL A 595 -16.82 12.38 19.45
CA VAL A 595 -18.16 11.81 19.65
C VAL A 595 -18.48 10.96 18.41
N ASP A 596 -18.90 9.73 18.63
CA ASP A 596 -19.33 8.79 17.59
C ASP A 596 -20.78 8.37 17.87
N PHE A 597 -21.62 8.18 16.85
CA PHE A 597 -22.96 7.59 17.03
C PHE A 597 -22.82 6.11 17.40
N ALA A 598 -23.58 5.61 18.38
CA ALA A 598 -23.46 4.21 18.82
C ALA A 598 -23.89 3.19 17.75
N ASN A 599 -24.79 3.58 16.84
CA ASN A 599 -25.17 2.82 15.64
C ASN A 599 -24.41 3.25 14.36
N SER A 600 -23.43 4.16 14.48
CA SER A 600 -22.68 4.81 13.38
C SER A 600 -23.46 5.76 12.45
N PHE A 601 -24.77 5.99 12.66
CA PHE A 601 -25.61 6.78 11.74
C PHE A 601 -26.34 7.97 12.41
N ASP A 602 -26.96 7.74 13.57
CA ASP A 602 -27.78 8.74 14.27
C ASP A 602 -27.80 8.56 15.81
N ALA A 603 -28.51 9.45 16.50
CA ALA A 603 -28.56 9.47 17.96
C ALA A 603 -29.52 8.43 18.59
N SER A 604 -30.24 7.61 17.82
CA SER A 604 -31.27 6.70 18.35
C SER A 604 -30.71 5.62 19.29
N ALA A 605 -29.48 5.17 19.04
CA ALA A 605 -28.74 4.25 19.92
C ALA A 605 -27.87 4.96 20.97
N GLY A 606 -27.92 6.29 21.05
CA GLY A 606 -27.08 7.11 21.92
C GLY A 606 -25.72 7.50 21.32
N LEU A 607 -24.90 8.17 22.12
CA LEU A 607 -23.62 8.77 21.73
C LEU A 607 -22.46 8.18 22.53
N LEU A 608 -21.34 7.89 21.84
CA LEU A 608 -20.11 7.38 22.42
C LEU A 608 -19.05 8.50 22.43
N THR A 609 -18.72 9.02 23.60
CA THR A 609 -17.64 10.03 23.74
C THR A 609 -16.32 9.37 24.10
N SER A 610 -15.24 9.78 23.45
CA SER A 610 -13.87 9.28 23.70
C SER A 610 -12.82 10.38 23.57
N VAL A 611 -11.71 10.22 24.27
CA VAL A 611 -10.46 10.91 23.97
C VAL A 611 -9.62 10.04 23.03
N ARG A 612 -8.97 10.69 22.06
CA ARG A 612 -8.08 10.08 21.07
C ARG A 612 -6.75 10.82 21.13
N SER A 613 -5.64 10.14 21.41
CA SER A 613 -4.30 10.76 21.36
C SER A 613 -3.79 10.94 19.92
N LEU A 614 -2.88 11.89 19.75
CA LEU A 614 -2.12 12.15 18.52
C LEU A 614 -0.63 11.93 18.86
N GLY A 615 0.15 11.29 17.99
CA GLY A 615 1.57 10.99 18.28
C GLY A 615 1.76 9.85 19.28
N LYS A 616 0.92 8.81 19.20
CA LYS A 616 0.96 7.64 20.10
C LYS A 616 0.79 6.33 19.33
N ASP A 617 1.85 5.92 18.63
CA ASP A 617 1.93 4.56 18.09
C ASP A 617 2.34 3.53 19.15
N SER A 618 1.84 2.30 18.95
CA SER A 618 2.14 1.09 19.72
C SER A 618 3.64 0.83 19.98
N SER A 619 4.52 1.22 19.06
CA SER A 619 5.95 0.97 19.13
C SER A 619 6.78 2.07 18.46
N LEU A 620 6.46 2.42 17.21
CA LEU A 620 7.16 3.39 16.37
C LEU A 620 7.10 4.81 16.96
N LYS A 621 8.05 5.69 16.64
CA LYS A 621 8.09 7.06 17.20
C LYS A 621 8.53 8.07 16.15
N ALA A 622 7.76 9.15 15.99
CA ALA A 622 8.17 10.24 15.13
C ALA A 622 9.24 11.10 15.84
N VAL A 623 10.42 11.22 15.23
CA VAL A 623 11.62 11.80 15.84
C VAL A 623 12.41 12.63 14.84
N ARG A 624 13.10 13.64 15.36
CA ARG A 624 13.81 14.64 14.54
C ARG A 624 14.79 14.01 13.54
N GLY A 625 14.56 14.25 12.24
CA GLY A 625 15.32 13.69 11.14
C GLY A 625 14.50 12.66 10.36
N TYR A 626 15.16 11.59 9.90
CA TYR A 626 14.46 10.45 9.31
C TYR A 626 13.98 9.51 10.42
N ASP A 627 12.70 9.16 10.40
CA ASP A 627 12.09 8.19 11.30
C ASP A 627 11.25 7.13 10.57
N ASP A 628 10.83 6.09 11.29
CA ASP A 628 10.07 4.96 10.78
C ASP A 628 8.53 5.12 10.97
N VAL A 629 8.03 6.35 11.09
CA VAL A 629 6.59 6.72 11.05
C VAL A 629 6.28 7.65 9.87
N THR A 630 7.22 8.54 9.52
CA THR A 630 7.04 9.67 8.60
C THR A 630 8.12 9.79 7.53
N GLY A 631 9.19 8.98 7.58
CA GLY A 631 10.24 8.96 6.57
C GLY A 631 11.05 10.25 6.59
N VAL A 632 11.13 10.98 5.47
CA VAL A 632 11.77 12.32 5.43
C VAL A 632 10.89 13.46 5.99
N GLY A 633 9.72 13.16 6.53
CA GLY A 633 8.70 14.14 6.95
C GLY A 633 7.68 14.46 5.85
N THR A 634 6.97 15.58 5.97
CA THR A 634 5.85 15.95 5.06
C THR A 634 6.18 17.10 4.11
N PRO A 635 5.60 17.18 2.90
CA PRO A 635 5.94 18.22 1.92
C PRO A 635 5.57 19.65 2.36
N THR A 636 6.50 20.59 2.21
CA THR A 636 6.19 22.04 2.24
C THR A 636 6.04 22.60 0.81
N SER A 637 5.67 23.87 0.68
CA SER A 637 5.78 24.61 -0.61
C SER A 637 7.20 24.58 -1.20
N GLY A 638 8.22 24.43 -0.35
CA GLY A 638 9.61 24.21 -0.73
C GLY A 638 9.85 22.87 -1.42
N TYR A 639 9.09 21.81 -1.12
CA TYR A 639 9.16 20.54 -1.86
C TYR A 639 8.79 20.78 -3.32
N ILE A 640 7.56 21.25 -3.55
CA ILE A 640 6.97 21.53 -4.86
C ILE A 640 7.88 22.43 -5.71
N GLU A 641 8.26 23.59 -5.17
CA GLU A 641 9.03 24.57 -5.93
C GLU A 641 10.50 24.14 -6.15
N SER A 642 11.04 23.19 -5.36
CA SER A 642 12.37 22.60 -5.58
C SER A 642 12.46 21.62 -6.77
N PHE A 643 11.35 21.38 -7.48
CA PHE A 643 11.35 20.69 -8.78
C PHE A 643 11.32 21.64 -9.98
N ARG A 644 11.28 22.96 -9.75
CA ARG A 644 11.30 23.94 -10.86
C ARG A 644 12.53 23.79 -11.72
N SER A 645 12.32 23.82 -13.04
CA SER A 645 13.43 23.93 -14.00
C SER A 645 14.09 25.30 -13.83
N ASN A 646 15.38 25.34 -13.49
CA ASN A 646 16.18 26.56 -13.60
C ASN A 646 16.31 26.93 -15.08
N HIS A 647 15.51 27.90 -15.52
CA HIS A 647 15.57 28.52 -16.83
C HIS A 647 15.72 30.03 -16.61
N GLY A 648 16.95 30.54 -16.72
CA GLY A 648 17.25 31.97 -16.58
C GLY A 648 18.29 32.32 -15.52
N HIS A 649 19.54 31.89 -15.74
CA HIS A 649 20.73 32.74 -15.58
C HIS A 649 21.63 32.49 -16.79
#